data_AF-A0A672HK22-F1
#
_entry.id   AF-A0A672HK22-F1
#
_cell.length_a   1.000
_cell.length_b   1.000
_cell.length_c   1.000
_cell.angle_alpha   90.00
_cell.angle_beta   90.00
_cell.angle_gamma   90.00
#
_symmetry.space_group_name_H-M   'P 1'
#
loop_
_entity.id
_entity.type
_entity.pdbx_description
1 polymer ?
#
loop_
_entity_poly.entity_id
_entity_poly.type
_entity_poly.pdbx_seq_one_letter_code
_entity_poly.pdbx_strand_id
1 'polypeptide(L)'
;MDYQAVFAAVEKTCEDNLSVLCGPPESPLSPVAERLVACMRQIQEHGRALGPVVAGFTAVFHHYDLDAQTVGNGYRSLVKIVLSCLLHILHKARYIASNYQGAFFRAEHNALEMEAYCSALTQLRAMLHLAQRIMDDSERGQLFPPHDDELTGRFVQEYSSMHKACFYGRCLGFQFSPALRPFLQTVVISMMSYGETYGKQQSGLGLAALSLLTSGKYVMDPELRGEEFERITQNLDLQFWKSFWNLTENGLITGFNRMASKQVQVNFTFTVPPLTLRLPLASDPSLSISVVPPVAHWGPGPVHMRLISYDLREGQDSEELLALSRAEPAPVPRLPWVQRLPRSPSLVVHFHGGGFVAQTSRSHESYLRRWSKELGVPVLSVDYSLAPEAPFPRALEECFYAYCWALNNCQLLGSTAERVCLAGDSAGGNLCITVSMKAISTGVRVPDGIMAAYPATLIAMDVSPSRLLTLIDPLLPLGVLAKCLNAYAGVEYQTAAPAACGGTLSALGRDTALLLSDLTQGASNWIQSFLDPTRSTQSTRRPSQAASPPPAAAAACLIDYPEGFEPLRSEWLSVIQRLSSPVVRNPFVSPLLAPDALLKGLPPVHIVTSGLDPLLDDSVMFGRRLRATGQPVSLTVVPDLPHGFLSLSQLAKETEAATAACMARMREVLRLEEPAAAAESEGPVSFVFTACIKIKASETNRGVKQFVGERAAA
;
A
#
# COMPACT_ATOMS: atom_id res chain seq x y z
N MET A 1 9.73 -16.82 -12.46
CA MET A 1 11.10 -16.39 -12.79
C MET A 1 12.01 -17.55 -12.42
N ASP A 2 12.90 -17.99 -13.31
CA ASP A 2 13.86 -19.02 -12.98
C ASP A 2 14.92 -18.43 -12.04
N TYR A 3 14.79 -18.70 -10.74
CA TYR A 3 15.67 -18.13 -9.73
C TYR A 3 17.10 -18.65 -9.88
N GLN A 4 17.29 -19.90 -10.36
CA GLN A 4 18.62 -20.48 -10.54
C GLN A 4 19.40 -19.70 -11.60
N ALA A 5 18.75 -19.35 -12.72
CA ALA A 5 19.34 -18.53 -13.75
C ALA A 5 19.72 -17.12 -13.24
N VAL A 6 18.91 -16.53 -12.34
CA VAL A 6 19.21 -15.21 -11.75
C VAL A 6 20.45 -15.28 -10.86
N PHE A 7 20.52 -16.25 -9.94
CA PHE A 7 21.68 -16.39 -9.04
C PHE A 7 22.97 -16.73 -9.81
N ALA A 8 22.90 -17.61 -10.81
CA ALA A 8 24.04 -17.90 -11.67
C ALA A 8 24.50 -16.67 -12.47
N ALA A 9 23.57 -15.85 -12.94
CA ALA A 9 23.90 -14.59 -13.61
C ALA A 9 24.56 -13.58 -12.65
N VAL A 10 24.14 -13.53 -11.39
CA VAL A 10 24.73 -12.62 -10.37
C VAL A 10 26.18 -13.00 -10.13
N GLU A 11 26.43 -14.29 -9.87
CA GLU A 11 27.77 -14.83 -9.68
C GLU A 11 28.70 -14.44 -10.84
N LYS A 12 28.30 -14.76 -12.07
CA LYS A 12 29.07 -14.45 -13.27
C LYS A 12 29.30 -12.95 -13.45
N THR A 13 28.26 -12.13 -13.25
CA THR A 13 28.37 -10.68 -13.48
C THR A 13 29.26 -10.02 -12.43
N CYS A 14 29.28 -10.52 -11.19
CA CYS A 14 30.21 -10.09 -10.15
C CYS A 14 31.66 -10.42 -10.53
N GLU A 15 31.94 -11.64 -11.02
CA GLU A 15 33.27 -12.05 -11.50
C GLU A 15 33.73 -11.17 -12.68
N ASP A 16 32.87 -10.94 -13.66
CA ASP A 16 33.15 -10.06 -14.80
C ASP A 16 33.50 -8.64 -14.32
N ASN A 17 32.73 -8.06 -13.39
CA ASN A 17 33.01 -6.73 -12.85
C ASN A 17 34.32 -6.69 -12.05
N LEU A 18 34.59 -7.70 -11.23
CA LEU A 18 35.85 -7.77 -10.47
C LEU A 18 37.06 -7.82 -11.40
N SER A 19 36.98 -8.56 -12.51
CA SER A 19 38.05 -8.62 -13.50
C SER A 19 38.31 -7.27 -14.17
N VAL A 20 37.26 -6.52 -14.50
CA VAL A 20 37.34 -5.20 -15.15
C VAL A 20 37.85 -4.14 -14.16
N LEU A 21 37.37 -4.17 -12.92
CA LEU A 21 37.68 -3.17 -11.90
C LEU A 21 39.07 -3.33 -11.30
N CYS A 22 39.53 -4.58 -11.06
CA CYS A 22 40.83 -4.83 -10.42
C CYS A 22 42.03 -4.55 -11.34
N GLY A 23 41.87 -4.59 -12.66
CA GLY A 23 42.93 -4.27 -13.62
C GLY A 23 44.21 -5.12 -13.44
N PRO A 24 45.34 -4.77 -14.09
CA PRO A 24 46.62 -5.42 -13.86
C PRO A 24 47.18 -5.05 -12.46
N PRO A 25 47.90 -5.98 -11.80
CA PRO A 25 48.23 -5.92 -10.36
C PRO A 25 49.15 -4.77 -9.91
N GLU A 26 49.62 -3.91 -10.81
CA GLU A 26 50.67 -2.90 -10.53
C GLU A 26 50.16 -1.45 -10.39
N SER A 27 48.86 -1.17 -10.61
CA SER A 27 48.28 0.17 -10.45
C SER A 27 47.38 0.27 -9.21
N PRO A 28 47.51 1.30 -8.36
CA PRO A 28 46.59 1.52 -7.26
C PRO A 28 45.17 1.79 -7.79
N LEU A 29 44.17 1.16 -7.16
CA LEU A 29 42.77 1.34 -7.49
C LEU A 29 42.33 2.78 -7.17
N SER A 30 41.45 3.33 -8.01
CA SER A 30 40.78 4.57 -7.62
C SER A 30 39.85 4.32 -6.42
N PRO A 31 39.59 5.32 -5.55
CA PRO A 31 38.69 5.14 -4.40
C PRO A 31 37.30 4.62 -4.79
N VAL A 32 36.81 5.01 -5.98
CA VAL A 32 35.52 4.53 -6.51
C VAL A 32 35.61 3.08 -6.98
N ALA A 33 36.74 2.66 -7.56
CA ALA A 33 36.98 1.27 -7.93
C ALA A 33 37.04 0.36 -6.70
N GLU A 34 37.72 0.79 -5.63
CA GLU A 34 37.78 0.04 -4.36
C GLU A 34 36.38 -0.20 -3.78
N ARG A 35 35.56 0.85 -3.73
CA ARG A 35 34.16 0.79 -3.28
C ARG A 35 33.33 -0.18 -4.14
N LEU A 36 33.44 -0.08 -5.46
CA LEU A 36 32.74 -0.99 -6.38
C LEU A 36 33.20 -2.44 -6.21
N VAL A 37 34.50 -2.69 -6.04
CA VAL A 37 35.04 -4.04 -5.79
C VAL A 37 34.50 -4.61 -4.48
N ALA A 38 34.52 -3.83 -3.40
CA ALA A 38 33.95 -4.24 -2.11
C ALA A 38 32.47 -4.58 -2.24
N CYS A 39 31.71 -3.72 -2.93
CA CYS A 39 30.29 -3.91 -3.16
C CYS A 39 29.99 -5.17 -3.99
N MET A 40 30.76 -5.43 -5.06
CA MET A 40 30.60 -6.64 -5.89
C MET A 40 30.89 -7.92 -5.10
N ARG A 41 31.90 -7.92 -4.23
CA ARG A 41 32.20 -9.06 -3.34
C ARG A 41 31.06 -9.32 -2.35
N GLN A 42 30.52 -8.26 -1.76
CA GLN A 42 29.40 -8.37 -0.83
C GLN A 42 28.13 -8.88 -1.52
N ILE A 43 27.83 -8.39 -2.72
CA ILE A 43 26.71 -8.89 -3.54
C ILE A 43 26.90 -10.36 -3.88
N GLN A 44 28.12 -10.79 -4.25
CA GLN A 44 28.43 -12.19 -4.54
C GLN A 44 28.20 -13.08 -3.30
N GLU A 45 28.66 -12.64 -2.12
CA GLU A 45 28.42 -13.34 -0.86
C GLU A 45 26.91 -13.46 -0.56
N HIS A 46 26.17 -12.37 -0.66
CA HIS A 46 24.72 -12.36 -0.47
C HIS A 46 24.02 -13.28 -1.48
N GLY A 47 24.44 -13.28 -2.75
CA GLY A 47 23.91 -14.18 -3.78
C GLY A 47 24.09 -15.66 -3.41
N ARG A 48 25.29 -16.05 -2.96
CA ARG A 48 25.57 -17.43 -2.53
C ARG A 48 24.79 -17.84 -1.28
N ALA A 49 24.62 -16.92 -0.32
CA ALA A 49 23.85 -17.18 0.90
C ALA A 49 22.33 -17.26 0.63
N LEU A 50 21.81 -16.42 -0.27
CA LEU A 50 20.37 -16.34 -0.58
C LEU A 50 19.89 -17.48 -1.47
N GLY A 51 20.73 -18.02 -2.35
CA GLY A 51 20.36 -19.09 -3.28
C GLY A 51 19.67 -20.29 -2.62
N PRO A 52 20.28 -20.91 -1.59
CA PRO A 52 19.66 -22.02 -0.85
C PRO A 52 18.37 -21.64 -0.12
N VAL A 53 18.32 -20.45 0.48
CA VAL A 53 17.12 -19.96 1.20
C VAL A 53 15.94 -19.78 0.24
N VAL A 54 16.18 -19.16 -0.92
CA VAL A 54 15.18 -19.02 -1.98
C VAL A 54 14.74 -20.39 -2.51
N ALA A 55 15.66 -21.34 -2.69
CA ALA A 55 15.33 -22.70 -3.09
C ALA A 55 14.43 -23.41 -2.06
N GLY A 56 14.68 -23.20 -0.76
CA GLY A 56 13.83 -23.69 0.32
C GLY A 56 12.40 -23.15 0.21
N PHE A 57 12.24 -21.83 0.07
CA PHE A 57 10.93 -21.21 -0.09
C PHE A 57 10.20 -21.67 -1.36
N THR A 58 10.88 -21.72 -2.51
CA THR A 58 10.23 -22.12 -3.77
C THR A 58 9.75 -23.57 -3.75
N ALA A 59 10.40 -24.44 -2.97
CA ALA A 59 9.98 -25.81 -2.78
C ALA A 59 8.67 -25.95 -1.97
N VAL A 60 8.30 -24.99 -1.13
CA VAL A 60 7.20 -25.16 -0.15
C VAL A 60 6.13 -24.08 -0.17
N PHE A 61 6.37 -22.90 -0.77
CA PHE A 61 5.45 -21.77 -0.71
C PHE A 61 4.04 -22.05 -1.29
N HIS A 62 3.87 -23.11 -2.09
CA HIS A 62 2.60 -23.48 -2.71
C HIS A 62 1.65 -24.13 -1.70
N HIS A 63 2.19 -24.66 -0.59
CA HIS A 63 1.38 -25.10 0.55
C HIS A 63 0.73 -23.94 1.32
N TYR A 64 1.17 -22.70 1.07
CA TYR A 64 0.67 -21.50 1.73
C TYR A 64 -0.31 -20.69 0.85
N ASP A 65 -0.50 -21.11 -0.41
CA ASP A 65 -1.52 -20.53 -1.29
C ASP A 65 -2.93 -20.95 -0.86
N LEU A 66 -3.94 -20.14 -1.20
CA LEU A 66 -5.34 -20.50 -0.91
C LEU A 66 -5.71 -21.82 -1.60
N ASP A 67 -5.28 -22.01 -2.85
CA ASP A 67 -5.34 -23.24 -3.63
C ASP A 67 -4.37 -23.17 -4.83
N ALA A 68 -4.35 -24.22 -5.66
CA ALA A 68 -3.48 -24.32 -6.82
C ALA A 68 -3.75 -23.26 -7.92
N GLN A 69 -4.95 -22.66 -7.97
CA GLN A 69 -5.32 -21.64 -8.95
C GLN A 69 -5.10 -20.22 -8.40
N THR A 70 -5.32 -20.02 -7.10
CA THR A 70 -5.06 -18.75 -6.42
C THR A 70 -3.67 -18.72 -5.81
N VAL A 71 -2.69 -18.38 -6.65
CA VAL A 71 -1.27 -18.25 -6.28
C VAL A 71 -1.00 -16.91 -5.60
N GLY A 72 -0.55 -16.92 -4.35
CA GLY A 72 -0.18 -15.70 -3.62
C GLY A 72 -0.12 -15.87 -2.11
N ASN A 73 1.05 -15.56 -1.53
CA ASN A 73 1.32 -15.48 -0.09
C ASN A 73 2.62 -14.71 0.15
N GLY A 74 2.88 -14.28 1.39
CA GLY A 74 4.02 -13.44 1.73
C GLY A 74 5.40 -14.05 1.43
N TYR A 75 5.58 -15.38 1.49
CA TYR A 75 6.85 -16.00 1.09
C TYR A 75 7.14 -15.79 -0.41
N ARG A 76 6.12 -15.93 -1.26
CA ARG A 76 6.24 -15.63 -2.70
C ARG A 76 6.60 -14.16 -2.92
N SER A 77 5.98 -13.26 -2.16
CA SER A 77 6.23 -11.82 -2.22
C SER A 77 7.69 -11.49 -1.89
N LEU A 78 8.22 -12.05 -0.80
CA LEU A 78 9.60 -11.84 -0.38
C LEU A 78 10.61 -12.36 -1.41
N VAL A 79 10.42 -13.58 -1.91
CA VAL A 79 11.25 -14.14 -2.99
C VAL A 79 11.21 -13.25 -4.23
N LYS A 80 10.02 -12.77 -4.61
CA LYS A 80 9.86 -11.86 -5.75
C LYS A 80 10.64 -10.56 -5.56
N ILE A 81 10.58 -9.95 -4.37
CA ILE A 81 11.30 -8.70 -4.06
C ILE A 81 12.81 -8.93 -4.14
N VAL A 82 13.33 -10.02 -3.59
CA VAL A 82 14.76 -10.38 -3.69
C VAL A 82 15.18 -10.51 -5.15
N LEU A 83 14.43 -11.27 -5.95
CA LEU A 83 14.74 -11.45 -7.36
C LEU A 83 14.67 -10.12 -8.14
N SER A 84 13.70 -9.26 -7.84
CA SER A 84 13.62 -7.92 -8.42
C SER A 84 14.86 -7.07 -8.07
N CYS A 85 15.34 -7.13 -6.82
CA CYS A 85 16.55 -6.43 -6.39
C CYS A 85 17.79 -6.95 -7.16
N LEU A 86 17.95 -8.27 -7.24
CA LEU A 86 19.03 -8.90 -7.99
C LEU A 86 18.99 -8.57 -9.49
N LEU A 87 17.81 -8.46 -10.10
CA LEU A 87 17.67 -8.04 -11.50
C LEU A 87 18.13 -6.60 -11.74
N HIS A 88 17.86 -5.67 -10.80
CA HIS A 88 18.39 -4.30 -10.87
C HIS A 88 19.92 -4.28 -10.72
N ILE A 89 20.44 -5.03 -9.75
CA ILE A 89 21.89 -5.21 -9.55
C ILE A 89 22.53 -5.74 -10.83
N LEU A 90 21.97 -6.79 -11.44
CA LEU A 90 22.45 -7.37 -12.69
C LEU A 90 22.47 -6.37 -13.84
N HIS A 91 21.39 -5.61 -14.00
CA HIS A 91 21.30 -4.59 -15.04
C HIS A 91 22.41 -3.53 -14.86
N LYS A 92 22.58 -3.05 -13.62
CA LYS A 92 23.57 -2.03 -13.29
C LYS A 92 25.01 -2.55 -13.39
N ALA A 93 25.27 -3.76 -12.91
CA ALA A 93 26.59 -4.38 -12.94
C ALA A 93 27.04 -4.67 -14.39
N ARG A 94 26.14 -5.08 -15.28
CA ARG A 94 26.46 -5.23 -16.72
C ARG A 94 26.79 -3.90 -17.37
N TYR A 95 26.06 -2.83 -17.01
CA TYR A 95 26.35 -1.48 -17.48
C TYR A 95 27.74 -1.03 -17.02
N ILE A 96 28.09 -1.23 -15.74
CA ILE A 96 29.41 -0.89 -15.19
C ILE A 96 30.51 -1.65 -15.93
N ALA A 97 30.43 -2.98 -16.01
CA ALA A 97 31.44 -3.79 -16.72
C ALA A 97 31.67 -3.34 -18.17
N SER A 98 30.61 -2.93 -18.88
CA SER A 98 30.69 -2.54 -20.29
C SER A 98 31.16 -1.10 -20.51
N ASN A 99 31.01 -0.21 -19.52
CA ASN A 99 31.20 1.23 -19.71
C ASN A 99 32.24 1.85 -18.77
N TYR A 100 32.82 1.10 -17.83
CA TYR A 100 33.70 1.64 -16.78
C TYR A 100 34.86 2.49 -17.32
N GLN A 101 35.46 2.07 -18.44
CA GLN A 101 36.58 2.78 -19.09
C GLN A 101 36.13 3.93 -20.03
N GLY A 102 34.82 4.16 -20.18
CA GLY A 102 34.28 5.17 -21.07
C GLY A 102 34.41 6.59 -20.52
N ALA A 103 34.72 7.55 -21.39
CA ALA A 103 34.91 8.96 -21.01
C ALA A 103 33.67 9.63 -20.37
N PHE A 104 32.47 9.10 -20.62
CA PHE A 104 31.20 9.60 -20.06
C PHE A 104 30.70 8.79 -18.86
N PHE A 105 31.49 7.84 -18.37
CA PHE A 105 31.11 7.00 -17.24
C PHE A 105 31.10 7.81 -15.94
N ARG A 106 29.91 7.96 -15.36
CA ARG A 106 29.72 8.67 -14.09
C ARG A 106 30.08 7.75 -12.93
N ALA A 107 31.36 7.58 -12.65
CA ALA A 107 31.85 6.58 -11.69
C ALA A 107 31.18 6.69 -10.31
N GLU A 108 31.15 7.90 -9.74
CA GLU A 108 30.55 8.15 -8.42
C GLU A 108 29.05 7.80 -8.38
N HIS A 109 28.30 8.24 -9.40
CA HIS A 109 26.87 7.96 -9.49
C HIS A 109 26.56 6.46 -9.57
N ASN A 110 27.35 5.71 -10.35
CA ASN A 110 27.18 4.26 -10.49
C ASN A 110 27.58 3.51 -9.22
N ALA A 111 28.61 3.97 -8.51
CA ALA A 111 29.02 3.40 -7.22
C ALA A 111 27.93 3.59 -6.15
N LEU A 112 27.42 4.82 -5.99
CA LEU A 112 26.34 5.11 -5.04
C LEU A 112 25.08 4.28 -5.32
N GLU A 113 24.71 4.09 -6.58
CA GLU A 113 23.57 3.24 -6.93
C GLU A 113 23.81 1.78 -6.59
N MET A 114 25.00 1.23 -6.88
CA MET A 114 25.33 -0.15 -6.55
C MET A 114 25.38 -0.39 -5.04
N GLU A 115 25.97 0.55 -4.28
CA GLU A 115 25.99 0.52 -2.81
C GLU A 115 24.58 0.55 -2.21
N ALA A 116 23.69 1.42 -2.72
CA ALA A 116 22.31 1.47 -2.26
C ALA A 116 21.57 0.13 -2.46
N TYR A 117 21.75 -0.51 -3.62
CA TYR A 117 21.17 -1.83 -3.88
C TYR A 117 21.84 -2.95 -3.07
N CYS A 118 23.13 -2.84 -2.75
CA CYS A 118 23.82 -3.77 -1.85
C CYS A 118 23.28 -3.68 -0.41
N SER A 119 23.07 -2.46 0.10
CA SER A 119 22.42 -2.23 1.40
C SER A 119 20.98 -2.77 1.40
N ALA A 120 20.22 -2.54 0.33
CA ALA A 120 18.89 -3.13 0.18
C ALA A 120 18.94 -4.67 0.17
N LEU A 121 19.87 -5.28 -0.55
CA LEU A 121 20.04 -6.74 -0.59
C LEU A 121 20.44 -7.31 0.78
N THR A 122 21.27 -6.60 1.53
CA THR A 122 21.64 -6.93 2.92
C THR A 122 20.40 -7.03 3.80
N GLN A 123 19.52 -6.02 3.74
CA GLN A 123 18.27 -6.03 4.50
C GLN A 123 17.27 -7.07 4.02
N LEU A 124 17.19 -7.32 2.71
CA LEU A 124 16.36 -8.39 2.17
C LEU A 124 16.85 -9.79 2.63
N ARG A 125 18.16 -10.01 2.75
CA ARG A 125 18.72 -11.24 3.33
C ARG A 125 18.27 -11.43 4.77
N ALA A 126 18.30 -10.37 5.57
CA ALA A 126 17.79 -10.41 6.93
C ALA A 126 16.28 -10.70 6.98
N MET A 127 15.47 -10.07 6.12
CA MET A 127 14.04 -10.34 6.01
C MET A 127 13.73 -11.80 5.64
N LEU A 128 14.50 -12.39 4.72
CA LEU A 128 14.32 -13.81 4.35
C LEU A 128 14.70 -14.75 5.49
N HIS A 129 15.70 -14.41 6.29
CA HIS A 129 16.04 -15.17 7.49
C HIS A 129 14.92 -15.13 8.53
N LEU A 130 14.33 -13.95 8.75
CA LEU A 130 13.14 -13.82 9.60
C LEU A 130 11.97 -14.64 9.06
N ALA A 131 11.72 -14.58 7.76
CA ALA A 131 10.69 -15.41 7.13
C ALA A 131 10.95 -16.91 7.29
N GLN A 132 12.21 -17.34 7.24
CA GLN A 132 12.57 -18.74 7.46
C GLN A 132 12.27 -19.16 8.90
N ARG A 133 12.59 -18.33 9.89
CA ARG A 133 12.21 -18.57 11.29
C ARG A 133 10.69 -18.65 11.48
N ILE A 134 9.94 -17.72 10.86
CA ILE A 134 8.47 -17.79 10.89
C ILE A 134 7.97 -19.12 10.31
N MET A 135 8.60 -19.60 9.23
CA MET A 135 8.24 -20.89 8.62
C MET A 135 8.56 -22.08 9.53
N ASP A 136 9.70 -22.07 10.19
CA ASP A 136 10.14 -23.13 11.09
C ASP A 136 9.24 -23.23 12.34
N ASP A 137 8.75 -22.09 12.83
CA ASP A 137 7.88 -21.99 14.01
C ASP A 137 6.38 -22.18 13.70
N SER A 138 5.99 -22.16 12.41
CA SER A 138 4.58 -22.26 11.99
C SER A 138 4.19 -23.68 11.61
N GLU A 139 2.93 -24.06 11.91
CA GLU A 139 2.37 -25.29 11.38
C GLU A 139 2.28 -25.26 9.85
N ARG A 140 2.35 -26.42 9.20
CA ARG A 140 2.32 -26.52 7.74
C ARG A 140 1.06 -25.87 7.18
N GLY A 141 1.27 -24.86 6.33
CA GLY A 141 0.19 -24.11 5.70
C GLY A 141 -0.42 -23.03 6.59
N GLN A 142 0.09 -22.75 7.79
CA GLN A 142 -0.26 -21.54 8.53
C GLN A 142 0.71 -20.41 8.19
N LEU A 143 0.20 -19.20 7.94
CA LEU A 143 1.02 -18.01 7.66
C LEU A 143 1.31 -17.18 8.92
N PHE A 144 0.57 -17.45 9.99
CA PHE A 144 0.80 -16.89 11.31
C PHE A 144 1.26 -18.03 12.22
N PRO A 145 2.38 -17.87 12.95
CA PRO A 145 2.79 -18.86 13.93
C PRO A 145 1.71 -18.98 15.03
N PRO A 146 1.64 -20.14 15.72
CA PRO A 146 0.76 -20.30 16.87
C PRO A 146 1.02 -19.19 17.89
N HIS A 147 -0.04 -18.71 18.55
CA HIS A 147 0.03 -17.55 19.44
C HIS A 147 1.03 -17.77 20.59
N ASP A 148 2.24 -17.27 20.39
CA ASP A 148 3.26 -17.08 21.39
C ASP A 148 3.59 -15.58 21.45
N ASP A 149 3.05 -14.93 22.49
CA ASP A 149 3.20 -13.49 22.71
C ASP A 149 4.68 -13.07 22.90
N GLU A 150 5.56 -14.01 23.26
CA GLU A 150 7.00 -13.80 23.38
C GLU A 150 7.69 -13.83 22.01
N LEU A 151 7.40 -14.83 21.16
CA LEU A 151 7.93 -14.91 19.80
C LEU A 151 7.52 -13.67 18.97
N THR A 152 6.22 -13.35 18.95
CA THR A 152 5.71 -12.16 18.25
C THR A 152 6.42 -10.89 18.75
N GLY A 153 6.63 -10.76 20.07
CA GLY A 153 7.36 -9.64 20.65
C GLY A 153 8.81 -9.53 20.14
N ARG A 154 9.55 -10.64 20.10
CA ARG A 154 10.94 -10.69 19.63
C ARG A 154 11.04 -10.31 18.16
N PHE A 155 10.16 -10.85 17.30
CA PHE A 155 10.12 -10.49 15.89
C PHE A 155 9.81 -9.01 15.67
N VAL A 156 8.77 -8.48 16.32
CA VAL A 156 8.40 -7.05 16.21
C VAL A 156 9.57 -6.17 16.62
N GLN A 157 10.25 -6.50 17.72
CA GLN A 157 11.45 -5.79 18.14
C GLN A 157 12.57 -5.88 17.09
N GLU A 158 12.85 -7.07 16.58
CA GLU A 158 13.89 -7.31 15.58
C GLU A 158 13.67 -6.46 14.33
N TYR A 159 12.54 -6.61 13.63
CA TYR A 159 12.34 -5.90 12.37
C TYR A 159 12.05 -4.39 12.58
N SER A 160 11.57 -3.97 13.76
CA SER A 160 11.51 -2.54 14.09
C SER A 160 12.90 -1.89 14.19
N SER A 161 13.91 -2.64 14.62
CA SER A 161 15.30 -2.16 14.76
C SER A 161 16.10 -2.17 13.46
N MET A 162 15.61 -2.85 12.42
CA MET A 162 16.28 -2.92 11.12
C MET A 162 16.30 -1.55 10.43
N HIS A 163 17.39 -1.25 9.73
CA HIS A 163 17.53 -0.08 8.86
C HIS A 163 16.54 -0.14 7.68
N LYS A 164 15.81 0.95 7.47
CA LYS A 164 14.74 1.05 6.45
C LYS A 164 15.10 2.04 5.35
N ALA A 165 15.91 3.06 5.64
CA ALA A 165 16.21 4.14 4.69
C ALA A 165 16.76 3.64 3.35
N CYS A 166 17.50 2.52 3.33
CA CYS A 166 17.99 1.89 2.11
C CYS A 166 16.91 1.59 1.05
N PHE A 167 15.64 1.43 1.47
CA PHE A 167 14.52 1.20 0.56
C PHE A 167 13.87 2.48 0.04
N TYR A 168 13.99 3.60 0.76
CA TYR A 168 13.28 4.85 0.46
C TYR A 168 14.17 5.92 -0.20
N GLY A 169 15.46 5.64 -0.32
CA GLY A 169 16.41 6.40 -1.14
C GLY A 169 16.39 5.99 -2.61
N ARG A 170 17.55 5.61 -3.16
CA ARG A 170 17.69 5.24 -4.60
C ARG A 170 16.84 4.04 -4.99
N CYS A 171 16.59 3.14 -4.06
CA CYS A 171 15.82 1.90 -4.28
C CYS A 171 14.30 2.12 -4.23
N LEU A 172 13.81 3.34 -4.04
CA LEU A 172 12.38 3.59 -3.84
C LEU A 172 11.50 3.02 -4.97
N GLY A 173 10.68 2.04 -4.60
CA GLY A 173 9.70 1.40 -5.47
C GLY A 173 10.28 0.46 -6.52
N PHE A 174 11.52 -0.05 -6.34
CA PHE A 174 12.15 -0.96 -7.29
C PHE A 174 11.31 -2.23 -7.56
N GLN A 175 10.51 -2.64 -6.59
CA GLN A 175 9.62 -3.80 -6.63
C GLN A 175 8.33 -3.57 -7.45
N PHE A 176 7.98 -2.31 -7.73
CA PHE A 176 6.79 -1.95 -8.49
C PHE A 176 7.12 -1.68 -9.96
N SER A 177 6.07 -1.66 -10.80
CA SER A 177 6.20 -1.31 -12.21
C SER A 177 6.77 0.12 -12.37
N PRO A 178 7.55 0.39 -13.42
CA PRO A 178 8.11 1.72 -13.66
C PRO A 178 7.07 2.85 -13.72
N ALA A 179 5.82 2.55 -14.08
CA ALA A 179 4.73 3.52 -14.14
C ALA A 179 4.31 4.04 -12.76
N LEU A 180 4.42 3.23 -11.70
CA LEU A 180 4.02 3.61 -10.35
C LEU A 180 5.11 4.38 -9.59
N ARG A 181 6.39 4.19 -9.95
CA ARG A 181 7.51 4.78 -9.22
C ARG A 181 7.47 6.31 -9.11
N PRO A 182 7.17 7.09 -10.17
CA PRO A 182 7.09 8.54 -10.05
C PRO A 182 6.04 8.99 -9.04
N PHE A 183 4.87 8.35 -9.04
CA PHE A 183 3.82 8.64 -8.08
C PHE A 183 4.26 8.32 -6.64
N LEU A 184 4.83 7.15 -6.41
CA LEU A 184 5.32 6.76 -5.07
C LEU A 184 6.42 7.69 -4.58
N GLN A 185 7.32 8.13 -5.47
CA GLN A 185 8.32 9.16 -5.18
C GLN A 185 7.67 10.49 -4.79
N THR A 186 6.64 10.94 -5.52
CA THR A 186 5.90 12.15 -5.18
C THR A 186 5.25 12.06 -3.81
N VAL A 187 4.63 10.93 -3.47
CA VAL A 187 4.01 10.71 -2.15
C VAL A 187 5.06 10.79 -1.05
N VAL A 188 6.18 10.06 -1.19
CA VAL A 188 7.27 10.06 -0.21
C VAL A 188 7.86 11.46 -0.04
N ILE A 189 8.20 12.16 -1.13
CA ILE A 189 8.76 13.52 -1.08
C ILE A 189 7.78 14.49 -0.40
N SER A 190 6.49 14.41 -0.76
CA SER A 190 5.45 15.27 -0.17
C SER A 190 5.32 15.02 1.33
N MET A 191 5.42 13.76 1.76
CA MET A 191 5.40 13.37 3.16
C MET A 191 6.59 13.93 3.93
N MET A 192 7.79 13.91 3.35
CA MET A 192 8.98 14.47 3.98
C MET A 192 8.88 15.99 4.15
N SER A 193 8.52 16.69 3.08
CA SER A 193 8.33 18.15 3.11
C SER A 193 7.23 18.57 4.07
N TYR A 194 6.15 17.78 4.19
CA TYR A 194 5.11 18.00 5.18
C TYR A 194 5.63 17.77 6.62
N GLY A 195 6.40 16.71 6.85
CA GLY A 195 6.99 16.40 8.17
C GLY A 195 7.93 17.47 8.71
N GLU A 196 8.71 18.15 7.85
CA GLU A 196 9.60 19.24 8.27
C GLU A 196 8.87 20.50 8.74
N THR A 197 7.67 20.72 8.21
CA THR A 197 6.84 21.88 8.51
C THR A 197 5.80 21.59 9.59
N TYR A 198 5.56 20.31 9.90
CA TYR A 198 4.65 19.87 10.95
C TYR A 198 5.09 20.40 12.34
N GLY A 199 4.15 20.99 13.07
CA GLY A 199 4.40 21.57 14.41
C GLY A 199 5.01 22.99 14.42
N LYS A 200 5.50 23.51 13.29
CA LYS A 200 5.92 24.92 13.18
C LYS A 200 4.67 25.77 12.94
N GLN A 201 4.30 26.61 13.91
CA GLN A 201 3.06 27.41 13.88
C GLN A 201 2.97 28.37 12.67
N GLN A 202 2.50 27.88 11.51
CA GLN A 202 2.07 28.72 10.38
C GLN A 202 0.82 28.13 9.72
N SER A 203 -0.16 28.98 9.44
CA SER A 203 -1.47 28.62 8.88
C SER A 203 -1.41 28.27 7.39
N GLY A 204 -2.00 27.12 7.03
CA GLY A 204 -2.69 26.76 5.78
C GLY A 204 -2.00 27.01 4.42
N LEU A 205 -1.86 28.27 4.02
CA LEU A 205 -1.40 28.66 2.68
C LEU A 205 0.13 28.87 2.60
N GLY A 206 0.75 29.34 3.68
CA GLY A 206 2.23 29.50 3.74
C GLY A 206 2.95 28.15 3.79
N LEU A 207 2.33 27.14 4.42
CA LEU A 207 2.89 25.80 4.58
C LEU A 207 3.02 25.05 3.25
N ALA A 208 2.04 25.18 2.35
CA ALA A 208 2.06 24.52 1.04
C ALA A 208 3.13 25.10 0.11
N ALA A 209 3.29 26.43 0.11
CA ALA A 209 4.31 27.12 -0.69
C ALA A 209 5.74 26.83 -0.16
N LEU A 210 5.93 26.76 1.16
CA LEU A 210 7.22 26.37 1.75
C LEU A 210 7.53 24.89 1.49
N SER A 211 6.53 24.01 1.60
CA SER A 211 6.67 22.57 1.33
C SER A 211 7.21 22.31 -0.09
N LEU A 212 6.69 23.04 -1.09
CA LEU A 212 7.20 22.96 -2.47
C LEU A 212 8.66 23.41 -2.60
N LEU A 213 9.10 24.46 -1.88
CA LEU A 213 10.51 24.89 -1.88
C LEU A 213 11.42 23.90 -1.14
N THR A 214 10.97 23.32 -0.03
CA THR A 214 11.72 22.30 0.72
C THR A 214 11.74 20.93 0.03
N SER A 215 10.85 20.67 -0.93
CA SER A 215 10.80 19.39 -1.65
C SER A 215 12.02 19.15 -2.55
N GLY A 216 12.65 20.24 -3.03
CA GLY A 216 13.77 20.16 -3.96
C GLY A 216 14.95 19.35 -3.44
N LYS A 217 15.30 19.48 -2.14
CA LYS A 217 16.42 18.71 -1.57
C LYS A 217 16.17 17.20 -1.56
N TYR A 218 14.93 16.74 -1.34
CA TYR A 218 14.57 15.31 -1.35
C TYR A 218 14.44 14.73 -2.75
N VAL A 219 14.27 15.59 -3.76
CA VAL A 219 14.40 15.21 -5.18
C VAL A 219 15.88 15.06 -5.54
N MET A 220 16.72 15.99 -5.10
CA MET A 220 18.14 16.05 -5.44
C MET A 220 19.01 15.04 -4.69
N ASP A 221 18.68 14.76 -3.43
CA ASP A 221 19.40 13.83 -2.57
C ASP A 221 18.50 12.66 -2.14
N PRO A 222 18.60 11.50 -2.83
CA PRO A 222 17.86 10.31 -2.48
C PRO A 222 18.20 9.75 -1.10
N GLU A 223 19.45 9.83 -0.65
CA GLU A 223 19.84 9.21 0.62
C GLU A 223 19.25 10.01 1.79
N LEU A 224 19.32 11.34 1.73
CA LEU A 224 18.64 12.23 2.67
C LEU A 224 17.12 11.95 2.72
N ARG A 225 16.50 11.69 1.56
CA ARG A 225 15.08 11.31 1.51
C ARG A 225 14.82 10.00 2.26
N GLY A 226 15.68 9.00 2.11
CA GLY A 226 15.55 7.73 2.81
C GLY A 226 15.67 7.87 4.32
N GLU A 227 16.70 8.58 4.78
CA GLU A 227 16.95 8.82 6.21
C GLU A 227 15.80 9.58 6.87
N GLU A 228 15.33 10.64 6.21
CA GLU A 228 14.23 11.44 6.72
C GLU A 228 12.91 10.64 6.74
N PHE A 229 12.70 9.75 5.76
CA PHE A 229 11.52 8.89 5.73
C PHE A 229 11.51 7.92 6.90
N GLU A 230 12.65 7.29 7.18
CA GLU A 230 12.80 6.44 8.35
C GLU A 230 12.55 7.21 9.64
N ARG A 231 13.11 8.42 9.78
CA ARG A 231 12.91 9.28 10.95
C ARG A 231 11.44 9.65 11.14
N ILE A 232 10.74 10.04 10.08
CA ILE A 232 9.33 10.48 10.12
C ILE A 232 8.39 9.31 10.43
N THR A 233 8.54 8.18 9.74
CA THR A 233 7.67 7.01 9.91
C THR A 233 7.72 6.43 11.31
N GLN A 234 8.89 6.52 11.96
CA GLN A 234 9.08 6.04 13.32
C GLN A 234 8.58 7.05 14.37
N ASN A 235 8.85 8.35 14.22
CA ASN A 235 8.71 9.31 15.31
C ASN A 235 7.44 10.19 15.29
N LEU A 236 6.75 10.34 14.15
CA LEU A 236 5.61 11.26 14.08
C LEU A 236 4.31 10.68 14.64
N ASP A 237 3.52 11.50 15.31
CA ASP A 237 2.28 11.10 15.98
C ASP A 237 1.14 10.75 14.99
N LEU A 238 0.03 10.24 15.52
CA LEU A 238 -1.15 9.90 14.72
C LEU A 238 -1.78 11.12 14.04
N GLN A 239 -1.69 12.30 14.67
CA GLN A 239 -2.25 13.54 14.13
C GLN A 239 -1.53 13.99 12.86
N PHE A 240 -0.22 13.75 12.76
CA PHE A 240 0.53 13.95 11.52
C PHE A 240 -0.06 13.12 10.39
N TRP A 241 -0.24 11.82 10.60
CA TRP A 241 -0.75 10.90 9.58
C TRP A 241 -2.16 11.26 9.16
N LYS A 242 -3.04 11.53 10.13
CA LYS A 242 -4.39 12.01 9.87
C LYS A 242 -4.38 13.28 9.02
N SER A 243 -3.56 14.26 9.39
CA SER A 243 -3.46 15.53 8.67
C SER A 243 -2.88 15.39 7.27
N PHE A 244 -1.83 14.57 7.11
CA PHE A 244 -1.19 14.31 5.81
C PHE A 244 -2.13 13.58 4.84
N TRP A 245 -2.78 12.51 5.28
CA TRP A 245 -3.71 11.77 4.43
C TRP A 245 -4.94 12.61 4.09
N ASN A 246 -5.44 13.42 5.02
CA ASN A 246 -6.52 14.38 4.74
C ASN A 246 -6.07 15.55 3.84
N LEU A 247 -4.78 15.91 3.80
CA LEU A 247 -4.26 16.95 2.89
C LEU A 247 -4.50 16.57 1.42
N THR A 248 -4.50 15.27 1.10
CA THR A 248 -4.82 14.78 -0.23
C THR A 248 -6.27 15.09 -0.65
N GLU A 249 -7.17 15.34 0.31
CA GLU A 249 -8.54 15.79 0.06
C GLU A 249 -8.65 17.30 -0.25
N ASN A 250 -7.65 18.09 0.15
CA ASN A 250 -7.73 19.55 0.23
C ASN A 250 -7.14 20.33 -0.97
N GLY A 251 -6.93 19.69 -2.13
CA GLY A 251 -6.88 20.45 -3.40
C GLY A 251 -5.77 20.11 -4.38
N LEU A 252 -4.55 19.78 -3.92
CA LEU A 252 -3.39 19.70 -4.82
C LEU A 252 -3.38 18.45 -5.72
N ILE A 253 -3.87 17.31 -5.23
CA ILE A 253 -3.97 16.05 -6.01
C ILE A 253 -5.37 15.91 -6.65
N THR A 254 -6.41 16.45 -5.99
CA THR A 254 -7.78 16.43 -6.52
C THR A 254 -7.95 17.25 -7.80
N GLY A 255 -7.13 18.29 -8.02
CA GLY A 255 -7.19 19.11 -9.23
C GLY A 255 -6.97 18.30 -10.51
N PHE A 256 -5.97 17.41 -10.50
CA PHE A 256 -5.69 16.51 -11.62
C PHE A 256 -6.74 15.38 -11.75
N ASN A 257 -7.18 14.80 -10.62
CA ASN A 257 -8.17 13.72 -10.63
C ASN A 257 -9.59 14.18 -11.02
N ARG A 258 -9.97 15.44 -10.76
CA ARG A 258 -11.32 15.97 -11.07
C ARG A 258 -11.52 16.19 -12.57
N MET A 259 -10.48 16.53 -13.32
CA MET A 259 -10.55 16.67 -14.78
C MET A 259 -10.66 15.31 -15.50
N ALA A 260 -10.05 14.25 -14.95
CA ALA A 260 -10.06 12.92 -15.54
C ALA A 260 -11.27 12.06 -15.10
N SER A 261 -11.88 12.37 -13.95
CA SER A 261 -13.00 11.60 -13.40
C SER A 261 -14.29 11.80 -14.20
N LYS A 262 -15.07 10.71 -14.35
CA LYS A 262 -16.38 10.75 -15.02
C LYS A 262 -17.34 11.70 -14.28
N GLN A 263 -18.10 12.49 -15.03
CA GLN A 263 -19.22 13.25 -14.48
C GLN A 263 -20.36 12.29 -14.14
N VAL A 264 -21.07 12.57 -13.05
CA VAL A 264 -22.22 11.82 -12.55
C VAL A 264 -23.36 12.80 -12.30
N GLN A 265 -24.60 12.39 -12.51
CA GLN A 265 -25.77 13.25 -12.33
C GLN A 265 -26.14 13.46 -10.86
N VAL A 266 -25.85 12.49 -10.00
CA VAL A 266 -26.07 12.57 -8.55
C VAL A 266 -24.75 12.36 -7.82
N ASN A 267 -24.37 13.35 -7.01
CA ASN A 267 -23.23 13.27 -6.10
C ASN A 267 -23.35 14.31 -5.00
N PHE A 268 -23.87 13.92 -3.85
CA PHE A 268 -23.98 14.81 -2.70
C PHE A 268 -23.96 14.06 -1.39
N THR A 269 -23.65 14.80 -0.33
CA THR A 269 -23.65 14.30 1.04
C THR A 269 -24.95 14.66 1.75
N PHE A 270 -25.46 13.74 2.55
CA PHE A 270 -26.65 13.93 3.38
C PHE A 270 -26.43 13.33 4.78
N THR A 271 -27.29 13.72 5.73
CA THR A 271 -27.18 13.32 7.13
C THR A 271 -28.45 12.60 7.55
N VAL A 272 -28.31 11.38 8.06
CA VAL A 272 -29.41 10.63 8.64
C VAL A 272 -29.47 10.90 10.14
N PRO A 273 -30.65 11.29 10.68
CA PRO A 273 -30.80 11.55 12.10
C PRO A 273 -30.72 10.24 12.92
N PRO A 274 -30.33 10.33 14.21
CA PRO A 274 -30.21 9.18 15.11
C PRO A 274 -31.58 8.70 15.62
N LEU A 275 -32.40 8.13 14.73
CA LEU A 275 -33.72 7.60 15.04
C LEU A 275 -33.70 6.08 15.13
N THR A 276 -34.52 5.49 15.99
CA THR A 276 -34.63 4.02 16.01
C THR A 276 -35.32 3.54 14.74
N LEU A 277 -34.68 2.62 14.03
CA LEU A 277 -35.22 2.02 12.80
C LEU A 277 -35.96 0.74 13.15
N ARG A 278 -37.05 0.44 12.43
CA ARG A 278 -37.71 -0.87 12.47
C ARG A 278 -37.53 -1.57 11.14
N LEU A 279 -36.97 -2.77 11.16
CA LEU A 279 -36.76 -3.59 9.97
C LEU A 279 -37.47 -4.94 10.14
N PRO A 280 -37.95 -5.56 9.05
CA PRO A 280 -38.46 -6.93 9.11
C PRO A 280 -37.33 -7.90 9.48
N LEU A 281 -37.67 -8.93 10.26
CA LEU A 281 -36.73 -9.99 10.63
C LEU A 281 -36.45 -10.88 9.41
N ALA A 282 -35.18 -11.24 9.20
CA ALA A 282 -34.78 -12.04 8.04
C ALA A 282 -35.41 -13.44 8.02
N SER A 283 -35.63 -14.04 9.19
CA SER A 283 -36.26 -15.36 9.32
C SER A 283 -37.79 -15.34 9.17
N ASP A 284 -38.42 -14.22 9.52
CA ASP A 284 -39.87 -14.04 9.45
C ASP A 284 -40.21 -12.56 9.20
N PRO A 285 -40.54 -12.18 7.96
CA PRO A 285 -40.86 -10.79 7.61
C PRO A 285 -42.10 -10.21 8.33
N SER A 286 -42.93 -11.03 8.98
CA SER A 286 -44.05 -10.54 9.79
C SER A 286 -43.62 -9.97 11.14
N LEU A 287 -42.43 -10.34 11.61
CA LEU A 287 -41.81 -9.81 12.83
C LEU A 287 -40.88 -8.65 12.47
N SER A 288 -40.66 -7.74 13.42
CA SER A 288 -39.75 -6.61 13.24
C SER A 288 -38.70 -6.56 14.34
N ILE A 289 -37.49 -6.14 13.97
CA ILE A 289 -36.41 -5.80 14.88
C ILE A 289 -36.22 -4.28 14.95
N SER A 290 -35.92 -3.79 16.15
CA SER A 290 -35.54 -2.40 16.36
C SER A 290 -34.03 -2.25 16.31
N VAL A 291 -33.53 -1.42 15.40
CA VAL A 291 -32.11 -1.04 15.31
C VAL A 291 -31.95 0.33 15.92
N VAL A 292 -31.22 0.39 17.04
CA VAL A 292 -30.92 1.62 17.74
C VAL A 292 -29.87 2.44 16.97
N PRO A 293 -29.90 3.79 17.09
CA PRO A 293 -28.85 4.61 16.53
C PRO A 293 -27.49 4.32 17.17
N PRO A 294 -26.37 4.68 16.51
CA PRO A 294 -25.03 4.54 17.05
C PRO A 294 -24.87 5.34 18.34
N VAL A 295 -24.39 4.72 19.41
CA VAL A 295 -24.31 5.33 20.75
C VAL A 295 -22.90 5.30 21.35
N ALA A 296 -22.00 4.47 20.83
CA ALA A 296 -20.67 4.30 21.39
C ALA A 296 -19.93 5.66 21.53
N HIS A 297 -19.24 5.81 22.65
CA HIS A 297 -18.42 6.98 23.07
C HIS A 297 -19.18 8.29 23.34
N TRP A 298 -20.16 8.67 22.53
CA TRP A 298 -20.76 10.02 22.56
C TRP A 298 -22.30 10.06 22.55
N GLY A 299 -22.95 8.92 22.75
CA GLY A 299 -24.41 8.82 22.66
C GLY A 299 -24.94 8.87 21.22
N PRO A 300 -26.28 8.96 21.05
CA PRO A 300 -26.94 8.91 19.75
C PRO A 300 -26.43 10.00 18.81
N GLY A 301 -25.75 9.61 17.73
CA GLY A 301 -25.20 10.54 16.75
C GLY A 301 -25.76 10.33 15.35
N PRO A 302 -25.87 11.40 14.54
CA PRO A 302 -26.27 11.27 13.15
C PRO A 302 -25.21 10.51 12.35
N VAL A 303 -25.63 9.92 11.22
CA VAL A 303 -24.72 9.24 10.29
C VAL A 303 -24.63 10.02 8.99
N HIS A 304 -23.40 10.31 8.56
CA HIS A 304 -23.15 11.03 7.32
C HIS A 304 -22.88 10.05 6.18
N MET A 305 -23.46 10.35 5.02
CA MET A 305 -23.32 9.50 3.84
C MET A 305 -23.25 10.34 2.56
N ARG A 306 -22.72 9.75 1.51
CA ARG A 306 -22.68 10.29 0.15
C ARG A 306 -23.42 9.37 -0.80
N LEU A 307 -24.36 9.93 -1.56
CA LEU A 307 -25.02 9.23 -2.66
C LEU A 307 -24.35 9.59 -3.98
N ILE A 308 -23.95 8.59 -4.75
CA ILE A 308 -23.38 8.72 -6.09
C ILE A 308 -24.23 7.89 -7.07
N SER A 309 -24.71 8.52 -8.13
CA SER A 309 -25.42 7.84 -9.23
C SER A 309 -25.02 8.46 -10.56
N TYR A 310 -24.55 7.64 -11.50
CA TYR A 310 -24.19 8.11 -12.84
C TYR A 310 -25.39 8.73 -13.55
N ASP A 311 -26.52 8.03 -13.56
CA ASP A 311 -27.80 8.51 -14.04
C ASP A 311 -28.74 8.86 -12.87
N LEU A 312 -29.56 9.89 -13.04
CA LEU A 312 -30.62 10.22 -12.10
C LEU A 312 -31.70 9.13 -12.12
N ARG A 313 -32.02 8.57 -10.96
CA ARG A 313 -33.06 7.55 -10.77
C ARG A 313 -34.21 8.05 -9.90
N GLU A 314 -35.38 7.46 -10.08
CA GLU A 314 -36.58 7.75 -9.29
C GLU A 314 -36.30 7.76 -7.77
N GLY A 315 -36.65 8.87 -7.12
CA GLY A 315 -36.50 9.07 -5.67
C GLY A 315 -35.29 9.87 -5.23
N GLN A 316 -34.25 9.96 -6.08
CA GLN A 316 -32.99 10.66 -5.75
C GLN A 316 -33.11 12.19 -5.81
N ASP A 317 -34.18 12.72 -6.39
CA ASP A 317 -34.55 14.14 -6.44
C ASP A 317 -35.75 14.47 -5.55
N SER A 318 -36.18 13.52 -4.70
CA SER A 318 -37.31 13.70 -3.78
C SER A 318 -37.03 14.78 -2.74
N GLU A 319 -38.08 15.52 -2.35
CA GLU A 319 -37.97 16.53 -1.29
C GLU A 319 -37.52 15.92 0.04
N GLU A 320 -37.95 14.68 0.33
CA GLU A 320 -37.55 13.93 1.52
C GLU A 320 -36.03 13.71 1.60
N LEU A 321 -35.41 13.22 0.51
CA LEU A 321 -33.96 13.02 0.48
C LEU A 321 -33.21 14.36 0.48
N LEU A 322 -33.71 15.34 -0.27
CA LEU A 322 -33.09 16.67 -0.37
C LEU A 322 -33.16 17.42 0.96
N ALA A 323 -34.16 17.18 1.80
CA ALA A 323 -34.24 17.74 3.16
C ALA A 323 -33.13 17.22 4.09
N LEU A 324 -32.53 16.06 3.79
CA LEU A 324 -31.38 15.51 4.51
C LEU A 324 -30.04 16.00 3.94
N SER A 325 -30.05 16.63 2.76
CA SER A 325 -28.84 17.08 2.06
C SER A 325 -28.08 18.14 2.86
N ARG A 326 -26.74 18.06 2.80
CA ARG A 326 -25.82 19.07 3.36
C ARG A 326 -25.35 20.10 2.33
N ALA A 327 -25.75 19.98 1.07
CA ALA A 327 -25.29 20.84 -0.02
C ALA A 327 -26.23 22.05 -0.21
N GLU A 328 -25.64 23.25 -0.21
CA GLU A 328 -26.27 24.46 -0.74
C GLU A 328 -25.51 24.92 -2.00
N PRO A 329 -26.16 25.09 -3.18
CA PRO A 329 -27.58 24.85 -3.50
C PRO A 329 -27.91 23.37 -3.78
N ALA A 330 -29.20 23.09 -4.03
CA ALA A 330 -29.73 21.74 -4.22
C ALA A 330 -28.92 20.93 -5.28
N PRO A 331 -28.45 19.73 -4.94
CA PRO A 331 -27.40 19.03 -5.68
C PRO A 331 -27.84 18.40 -7.00
N VAL A 332 -29.14 18.24 -7.24
CA VAL A 332 -29.66 17.63 -8.47
C VAL A 332 -30.15 18.73 -9.41
N PRO A 333 -29.56 18.88 -10.61
CA PRO A 333 -30.05 19.85 -11.58
C PRO A 333 -31.49 19.51 -11.98
N ARG A 334 -32.45 20.35 -11.58
CA ARG A 334 -33.88 20.27 -12.01
C ARG A 334 -34.05 20.76 -13.44
N LEU A 335 -33.24 20.25 -14.36
CA LEU A 335 -33.29 20.64 -15.75
C LEU A 335 -34.35 19.79 -16.46
N PRO A 336 -35.29 20.38 -17.22
CA PRO A 336 -36.42 19.66 -17.82
C PRO A 336 -36.03 18.60 -18.86
N TRP A 337 -34.77 18.57 -19.30
CA TRP A 337 -34.24 17.56 -20.23
C TRP A 337 -33.53 16.38 -19.55
N VAL A 338 -33.41 16.35 -18.22
CA VAL A 338 -32.78 15.22 -17.51
C VAL A 338 -33.82 14.11 -17.35
N GLN A 339 -33.63 13.01 -18.10
CA GLN A 339 -34.50 11.85 -18.02
C GLN A 339 -34.24 11.09 -16.72
N ARG A 340 -35.32 10.83 -15.97
CA ARG A 340 -35.30 9.96 -14.78
C ARG A 340 -35.40 8.51 -15.22
N LEU A 341 -34.41 7.71 -14.83
CA LEU A 341 -34.46 6.26 -14.97
C LEU A 341 -35.25 5.62 -13.82
N PRO A 342 -35.84 4.43 -14.04
CA PRO A 342 -36.46 3.68 -12.95
C PRO A 342 -35.44 3.32 -11.87
N ARG A 343 -35.94 2.93 -10.70
CA ARG A 343 -35.08 2.42 -9.61
C ARG A 343 -34.27 1.23 -10.09
N SER A 344 -33.00 1.16 -9.67
CA SER A 344 -32.16 -0.01 -9.91
C SER A 344 -32.58 -1.17 -9.01
N PRO A 345 -32.63 -2.43 -9.49
CA PRO A 345 -32.82 -3.57 -8.59
C PRO A 345 -31.66 -3.75 -7.60
N SER A 346 -30.53 -3.11 -7.88
CA SER A 346 -29.28 -3.27 -7.15
C SER A 346 -28.90 -2.01 -6.37
N LEU A 347 -28.15 -2.19 -5.27
CA LEU A 347 -27.51 -1.13 -4.49
C LEU A 347 -26.10 -1.56 -4.11
N VAL A 348 -25.13 -0.65 -4.24
CA VAL A 348 -23.80 -0.82 -3.63
C VAL A 348 -23.73 0.06 -2.39
N VAL A 349 -23.45 -0.54 -1.24
CA VAL A 349 -23.13 0.20 -0.01
C VAL A 349 -21.63 0.12 0.22
N HIS A 350 -20.99 1.27 0.27
CA HIS A 350 -19.55 1.42 0.31
C HIS A 350 -19.06 1.89 1.68
N PHE A 351 -18.02 1.25 2.20
CA PHE A 351 -17.25 1.70 3.36
C PHE A 351 -15.81 1.98 2.92
N HIS A 352 -15.33 3.18 3.19
CA HIS A 352 -14.02 3.63 2.70
C HIS A 352 -12.85 3.08 3.53
N GLY A 353 -11.66 3.05 2.93
CA GLY A 353 -10.39 2.79 3.61
C GLY A 353 -9.88 3.98 4.44
N GLY A 354 -8.58 3.98 4.74
CA GLY A 354 -7.96 5.04 5.57
C GLY A 354 -7.64 4.63 7.00
N GLY A 355 -7.47 3.32 7.24
CA GLY A 355 -6.96 2.77 8.50
C GLY A 355 -7.84 3.07 9.72
N PHE A 356 -9.14 3.33 9.53
CA PHE A 356 -10.09 3.80 10.55
C PHE A 356 -9.80 5.19 11.13
N VAL A 357 -8.76 5.90 10.66
CA VAL A 357 -8.26 7.15 11.28
C VAL A 357 -8.33 8.37 10.37
N ALA A 358 -8.43 8.17 9.05
CA ALA A 358 -8.38 9.22 8.06
C ALA A 358 -9.31 8.95 6.88
N GLN A 359 -9.41 9.96 5.99
CA GLN A 359 -10.19 9.95 4.75
C GLN A 359 -11.71 9.94 4.93
N THR A 360 -12.39 10.18 3.82
CA THR A 360 -13.85 10.20 3.70
C THR A 360 -14.29 9.58 2.36
N SER A 361 -15.60 9.51 2.12
CA SER A 361 -16.19 9.21 0.81
C SER A 361 -15.66 10.11 -0.31
N ARG A 362 -15.18 11.32 0.00
CA ARG A 362 -14.62 12.26 -0.98
C ARG A 362 -13.29 11.78 -1.57
N SER A 363 -12.39 11.23 -0.74
CA SER A 363 -11.10 10.66 -1.18
C SER A 363 -11.29 9.56 -2.23
N HIS A 364 -12.38 8.80 -2.10
CA HIS A 364 -12.64 7.58 -2.85
C HIS A 364 -13.56 7.84 -4.07
N GLU A 365 -14.01 9.07 -4.25
CA GLU A 365 -15.01 9.48 -5.25
C GLU A 365 -14.59 9.13 -6.69
N SER A 366 -13.30 9.13 -6.99
CA SER A 366 -12.77 8.87 -8.34
C SER A 366 -13.15 7.48 -8.88
N TYR A 367 -12.96 6.43 -8.07
CA TYR A 367 -13.35 5.07 -8.46
C TYR A 367 -14.83 4.81 -8.20
N LEU A 368 -15.46 5.45 -7.20
CA LEU A 368 -16.90 5.27 -6.93
C LEU A 368 -17.77 5.79 -8.08
N ARG A 369 -17.40 6.93 -8.68
CA ARG A 369 -18.05 7.45 -9.90
C ARG A 369 -17.91 6.47 -11.07
N ARG A 370 -16.74 5.86 -11.23
CA ARG A 370 -16.51 4.83 -12.24
C ARG A 370 -17.37 3.60 -11.99
N TRP A 371 -17.42 3.10 -10.76
CA TRP A 371 -18.26 1.95 -10.39
C TRP A 371 -19.74 2.23 -10.67
N SER A 372 -20.25 3.39 -10.25
CA SER A 372 -21.66 3.74 -10.50
C SER A 372 -22.00 3.75 -11.99
N LYS A 373 -21.10 4.27 -12.82
CA LYS A 373 -21.26 4.26 -14.28
C LYS A 373 -21.21 2.86 -14.87
N GLU A 374 -20.14 2.12 -14.60
CA GLU A 374 -19.84 0.84 -15.24
C GLU A 374 -20.76 -0.31 -14.77
N LEU A 375 -21.29 -0.21 -13.55
CA LEU A 375 -22.29 -1.14 -13.03
C LEU A 375 -23.71 -0.67 -13.36
N GLY A 376 -23.91 0.63 -13.64
CA GLY A 376 -25.25 1.22 -13.76
C GLY A 376 -26.03 1.21 -12.45
N VAL A 377 -25.34 1.25 -11.29
CA VAL A 377 -25.95 1.04 -9.97
C VAL A 377 -25.68 2.26 -9.06
N PRO A 378 -26.65 2.70 -8.25
CA PRO A 378 -26.41 3.72 -7.23
C PRO A 378 -25.44 3.22 -6.16
N VAL A 379 -24.53 4.09 -5.74
CA VAL A 379 -23.53 3.81 -4.73
C VAL A 379 -23.76 4.72 -3.52
N LEU A 380 -23.98 4.13 -2.36
CA LEU A 380 -24.10 4.81 -1.07
C LEU A 380 -22.81 4.63 -0.29
N SER A 381 -22.01 5.68 -0.12
CA SER A 381 -20.76 5.64 0.65
C SER A 381 -20.95 6.24 2.05
N VAL A 382 -20.53 5.54 3.10
CA VAL A 382 -20.72 5.99 4.50
C VAL A 382 -19.49 6.74 5.00
N ASP A 383 -19.70 7.95 5.50
CA ASP A 383 -18.68 8.78 6.17
C ASP A 383 -18.74 8.50 7.68
N TYR A 384 -18.19 7.37 8.11
CA TYR A 384 -18.19 6.94 9.51
C TYR A 384 -17.17 7.71 10.34
N SER A 385 -17.39 7.76 11.65
CA SER A 385 -16.55 8.42 12.64
C SER A 385 -15.21 7.70 12.80
N LEU A 386 -14.14 8.49 12.88
CA LEU A 386 -12.77 8.00 12.83
C LEU A 386 -12.12 7.93 14.21
N ALA A 387 -11.23 6.98 14.38
CA ALA A 387 -10.31 6.90 15.51
C ALA A 387 -9.20 8.00 15.40
N PRO A 388 -8.59 8.43 16.51
CA PRO A 388 -8.78 7.97 17.88
C PRO A 388 -9.98 8.61 18.58
N GLU A 389 -10.67 9.57 17.96
CA GLU A 389 -11.81 10.24 18.58
C GLU A 389 -12.96 9.23 18.79
N ALA A 390 -13.27 8.43 17.76
CA ALA A 390 -14.27 7.36 17.79
C ALA A 390 -13.62 5.98 17.56
N PRO A 391 -13.00 5.38 18.58
CA PRO A 391 -12.46 4.02 18.46
C PRO A 391 -13.59 2.98 18.31
N PHE A 392 -13.23 1.72 18.11
CA PHE A 392 -14.19 0.61 18.11
C PHE A 392 -15.12 0.67 19.35
N PRO A 393 -16.43 0.41 19.22
CA PRO A 393 -17.16 -0.07 18.04
C PRO A 393 -17.86 1.02 17.21
N ARG A 394 -17.53 2.31 17.38
CA ARG A 394 -18.36 3.40 16.82
C ARG A 394 -18.54 3.34 15.31
N ALA A 395 -17.46 3.17 14.54
CA ALA A 395 -17.54 3.03 13.08
C ALA A 395 -18.41 1.83 12.65
N LEU A 396 -18.32 0.69 13.36
CA LEU A 396 -19.15 -0.48 13.08
C LEU A 396 -20.64 -0.20 13.34
N GLU A 397 -20.97 0.47 14.44
CA GLU A 397 -22.36 0.87 14.74
C GLU A 397 -22.92 1.78 13.65
N GLU A 398 -22.15 2.78 13.21
CA GLU A 398 -22.58 3.73 12.16
C GLU A 398 -22.73 3.05 10.80
N CYS A 399 -21.79 2.21 10.39
CA CYS A 399 -21.89 1.45 9.14
C CYS A 399 -23.06 0.45 9.15
N PHE A 400 -23.29 -0.23 10.27
CA PHE A 400 -24.45 -1.14 10.42
C PHE A 400 -25.77 -0.37 10.40
N TYR A 401 -25.85 0.77 11.09
CA TYR A 401 -27.02 1.63 11.09
C TYR A 401 -27.30 2.20 9.68
N ALA A 402 -26.27 2.66 8.97
CA ALA A 402 -26.37 3.14 7.59
C ALA A 402 -26.90 2.04 6.65
N TYR A 403 -26.39 0.81 6.79
CA TYR A 403 -26.88 -0.34 6.03
C TYR A 403 -28.38 -0.60 6.29
N CYS A 404 -28.79 -0.60 7.56
CA CYS A 404 -30.20 -0.75 7.94
C CYS A 404 -31.08 0.39 7.41
N TRP A 405 -30.59 1.63 7.49
CA TRP A 405 -31.30 2.79 6.95
C TRP A 405 -31.47 2.67 5.42
N ALA A 406 -30.43 2.21 4.72
CA ALA A 406 -30.45 2.02 3.28
C ALA A 406 -31.46 0.94 2.84
N LEU A 407 -31.62 -0.14 3.61
CA LEU A 407 -32.66 -1.14 3.35
C LEU A 407 -34.07 -0.57 3.50
N ASN A 408 -34.32 0.22 4.55
CA ASN A 408 -35.62 0.85 4.80
C ASN A 408 -35.96 2.00 3.84
N ASN A 409 -34.94 2.63 3.25
CA ASN A 409 -35.08 3.85 2.44
C ASN A 409 -34.50 3.70 1.04
N CYS A 410 -34.40 2.46 0.54
CA CYS A 410 -33.81 2.16 -0.77
C CYS A 410 -34.46 2.96 -1.92
N GLN A 411 -35.76 3.24 -1.81
CA GLN A 411 -36.52 4.08 -2.73
C GLN A 411 -35.95 5.48 -2.90
N LEU A 412 -35.41 6.09 -1.83
CA LEU A 412 -34.78 7.41 -1.87
C LEU A 412 -33.43 7.34 -2.59
N LEU A 413 -32.76 6.20 -2.47
CA LEU A 413 -31.44 5.96 -3.06
C LEU A 413 -31.50 5.63 -4.56
N GLY A 414 -32.70 5.60 -5.16
CA GLY A 414 -32.89 5.19 -6.56
C GLY A 414 -32.73 3.68 -6.76
N SER A 415 -33.05 2.88 -5.74
CA SER A 415 -32.91 1.42 -5.75
C SER A 415 -34.15 0.72 -5.17
N THR A 416 -34.39 -0.54 -5.54
CA THR A 416 -35.32 -1.44 -4.83
C THR A 416 -34.60 -2.30 -3.79
N ALA A 417 -33.25 -2.27 -3.78
CA ALA A 417 -32.40 -3.09 -2.93
C ALA A 417 -32.73 -4.59 -2.99
N GLU A 418 -33.26 -5.10 -4.10
CA GLU A 418 -33.42 -6.54 -4.33
C GLU A 418 -32.08 -7.27 -4.25
N ARG A 419 -31.00 -6.63 -4.72
CA ARG A 419 -29.62 -7.07 -4.54
C ARG A 419 -28.77 -6.00 -3.88
N VAL A 420 -28.07 -6.35 -2.81
CA VAL A 420 -27.17 -5.42 -2.11
C VAL A 420 -25.76 -5.98 -2.04
N CYS A 421 -24.80 -5.26 -2.59
CA CYS A 421 -23.37 -5.56 -2.44
C CYS A 421 -22.77 -4.62 -1.39
N LEU A 422 -22.13 -5.17 -0.36
CA LEU A 422 -21.21 -4.38 0.46
C LEU A 422 -19.86 -4.35 -0.21
N ALA A 423 -19.31 -3.15 -0.39
CA ALA A 423 -18.04 -2.92 -1.06
C ALA A 423 -17.13 -2.07 -0.17
N GLY A 424 -15.85 -2.40 -0.07
CA GLY A 424 -14.93 -1.58 0.72
C GLY A 424 -13.49 -1.98 0.55
N ASP A 425 -12.59 -1.07 0.89
CA ASP A 425 -11.16 -1.23 0.75
C ASP A 425 -10.44 -1.11 2.10
N SER A 426 -9.39 -1.89 2.34
CA SER A 426 -8.59 -1.83 3.58
C SER A 426 -9.46 -1.95 4.85
N ALA A 427 -9.52 -0.90 5.68
CA ALA A 427 -10.41 -0.78 6.83
C ALA A 427 -11.91 -0.87 6.48
N GLY A 428 -12.32 -0.34 5.33
CA GLY A 428 -13.69 -0.46 4.81
C GLY A 428 -14.04 -1.90 4.44
N GLY A 429 -13.07 -2.67 3.92
CA GLY A 429 -13.23 -4.10 3.67
C GLY A 429 -13.46 -4.91 4.95
N ASN A 430 -12.80 -4.52 6.05
CA ASN A 430 -13.11 -5.08 7.39
C ASN A 430 -14.57 -4.77 7.79
N LEU A 431 -15.00 -3.51 7.64
CA LEU A 431 -16.37 -3.08 7.97
C LEU A 431 -17.43 -3.82 7.14
N CYS A 432 -17.17 -4.16 5.86
CA CYS A 432 -18.10 -4.96 5.07
C CYS A 432 -18.35 -6.35 5.70
N ILE A 433 -17.29 -6.98 6.19
CA ILE A 433 -17.36 -8.31 6.82
C ILE A 433 -18.07 -8.18 8.18
N THR A 434 -17.66 -7.24 9.01
CA THR A 434 -18.16 -7.11 10.40
C THR A 434 -19.58 -6.57 10.46
N VAL A 435 -20.01 -5.71 9.52
CA VAL A 435 -21.42 -5.31 9.33
C VAL A 435 -22.28 -6.51 8.93
N SER A 436 -21.77 -7.39 8.05
CA SER A 436 -22.50 -8.61 7.67
C SER A 436 -22.62 -9.57 8.86
N MET A 437 -21.56 -9.72 9.66
CA MET A 437 -21.62 -10.44 10.95
C MET A 437 -22.63 -9.83 11.91
N LYS A 438 -22.73 -8.49 11.95
CA LYS A 438 -23.69 -7.79 12.80
C LYS A 438 -25.12 -8.03 12.32
N ALA A 439 -25.37 -7.99 11.01
CA ALA A 439 -26.66 -8.33 10.42
C ALA A 439 -27.10 -9.76 10.79
N ILE A 440 -26.19 -10.74 10.70
CA ILE A 440 -26.45 -12.13 11.14
C ILE A 440 -26.84 -12.16 12.62
N SER A 441 -26.04 -11.54 13.49
CA SER A 441 -26.27 -11.57 14.94
C SER A 441 -27.55 -10.86 15.39
N THR A 442 -28.06 -9.93 14.58
CA THR A 442 -29.27 -9.16 14.86
C THR A 442 -30.49 -9.70 14.09
N GLY A 443 -30.32 -10.65 13.17
CA GLY A 443 -31.43 -11.13 12.34
C GLY A 443 -31.92 -10.11 11.31
N VAL A 444 -31.12 -9.08 10.99
CA VAL A 444 -31.35 -8.21 9.83
C VAL A 444 -30.96 -8.99 8.57
N ARG A 445 -31.64 -8.73 7.44
CA ARG A 445 -31.26 -9.28 6.14
C ARG A 445 -29.77 -9.05 5.88
N VAL A 446 -29.02 -10.10 5.58
CA VAL A 446 -27.62 -10.02 5.16
C VAL A 446 -27.52 -9.51 3.70
N PRO A 447 -26.43 -8.83 3.31
CA PRO A 447 -26.23 -8.43 1.92
C PRO A 447 -26.07 -9.66 1.03
N ASP A 448 -26.27 -9.50 -0.27
CA ASP A 448 -26.19 -10.60 -1.24
C ASP A 448 -24.75 -11.03 -1.53
N GLY A 449 -23.76 -10.20 -1.16
CA GLY A 449 -22.34 -10.50 -1.26
C GLY A 449 -21.47 -9.35 -0.79
N ILE A 450 -20.19 -9.67 -0.57
CA ILE A 450 -19.15 -8.72 -0.15
C ILE A 450 -18.08 -8.65 -1.24
N MET A 451 -17.67 -7.45 -1.62
CA MET A 451 -16.44 -7.20 -2.36
C MET A 451 -15.48 -6.40 -1.46
N ALA A 452 -14.40 -7.04 -1.02
CA ALA A 452 -13.41 -6.47 -0.13
C ALA A 452 -12.05 -6.36 -0.84
N ALA A 453 -11.56 -5.14 -1.06
CA ALA A 453 -10.24 -4.90 -1.61
C ALA A 453 -9.20 -4.82 -0.48
N TYR A 454 -8.18 -5.69 -0.52
CA TYR A 454 -7.07 -5.77 0.46
C TYR A 454 -7.51 -5.54 1.92
N PRO A 455 -8.49 -6.31 2.43
CA PRO A 455 -9.11 -6.04 3.73
C PRO A 455 -8.17 -6.29 4.91
N ALA A 456 -8.26 -5.44 5.93
CA ALA A 456 -7.61 -5.67 7.22
C ALA A 456 -8.43 -6.66 8.06
N THR A 457 -8.23 -7.97 7.90
CA THR A 457 -9.03 -8.99 8.61
C THR A 457 -8.47 -9.39 9.97
N LEU A 458 -7.20 -9.06 10.25
CA LEU A 458 -6.56 -9.20 11.55
C LEU A 458 -6.02 -7.84 12.02
N ILE A 459 -6.62 -7.30 13.08
CA ILE A 459 -6.23 -6.01 13.70
C ILE A 459 -5.24 -6.30 14.84
N ALA A 460 -4.13 -6.93 14.51
CA ALA A 460 -3.05 -7.23 15.44
C ALA A 460 -1.70 -7.07 14.73
N MET A 461 -0.65 -6.91 15.53
CA MET A 461 0.74 -6.87 15.05
C MET A 461 1.37 -8.27 15.01
N ASP A 462 0.56 -9.31 14.83
CA ASP A 462 1.05 -10.68 14.67
C ASP A 462 1.99 -10.77 13.46
N VAL A 463 3.00 -11.62 13.59
CA VAL A 463 4.07 -11.75 12.61
C VAL A 463 3.61 -12.65 11.48
N SER A 464 3.85 -12.22 10.25
CA SER A 464 3.68 -13.04 9.05
C SER A 464 4.72 -12.66 7.99
N PRO A 465 4.97 -13.53 7.00
CA PRO A 465 5.84 -13.22 5.88
C PRO A 465 5.43 -11.94 5.15
N SER A 466 4.12 -11.69 4.95
CA SER A 466 3.63 -10.47 4.31
C SER A 466 3.84 -9.24 5.18
N ARG A 467 3.72 -9.35 6.51
CA ARG A 467 3.95 -8.21 7.42
C ARG A 467 5.38 -7.68 7.38
N LEU A 468 6.36 -8.48 6.97
CA LEU A 468 7.73 -8.00 6.73
C LEU A 468 7.80 -6.97 5.58
N LEU A 469 6.83 -6.96 4.66
CA LEU A 469 6.79 -5.94 3.60
C LEU A 469 6.55 -4.52 4.14
N THR A 470 6.10 -4.36 5.39
CA THR A 470 6.00 -3.04 6.04
C THR A 470 7.33 -2.29 6.15
N LEU A 471 8.47 -2.96 5.94
CA LEU A 471 9.80 -2.33 5.88
C LEU A 471 10.10 -1.64 4.55
N ILE A 472 9.40 -2.02 3.49
CA ILE A 472 9.65 -1.57 2.10
C ILE A 472 8.40 -0.92 1.47
N ASP A 473 7.24 -1.04 2.11
CA ASP A 473 6.00 -0.44 1.60
C ASP A 473 5.96 1.08 1.86
N PRO A 474 5.80 1.92 0.81
CA PRO A 474 5.77 3.37 0.95
C PRO A 474 4.44 3.96 1.42
N LEU A 475 3.36 3.16 1.43
CA LEU A 475 2.01 3.60 1.79
C LEU A 475 1.56 3.07 3.15
N LEU A 476 1.96 1.85 3.49
CA LEU A 476 1.64 1.16 4.74
C LEU A 476 2.92 0.73 5.49
N PRO A 477 3.81 1.67 5.85
CA PRO A 477 4.98 1.35 6.65
C PRO A 477 4.57 0.93 8.07
N LEU A 478 5.45 0.19 8.73
CA LEU A 478 5.20 -0.43 10.03
C LEU A 478 4.62 0.53 11.08
N GLY A 479 5.23 1.71 11.21
CA GLY A 479 4.81 2.72 12.18
C GLY A 479 3.39 3.24 11.92
N VAL A 480 2.98 3.36 10.65
CA VAL A 480 1.63 3.81 10.27
C VAL A 480 0.62 2.72 10.59
N LEU A 481 0.89 1.48 10.17
CA LEU A 481 0.03 0.34 10.44
C LEU A 481 -0.23 0.21 11.94
N ALA A 482 0.82 0.14 12.77
CA ALA A 482 0.70 -0.01 14.21
C ALA A 482 -0.15 1.13 14.83
N LYS A 483 0.06 2.37 14.37
CA LYS A 483 -0.69 3.54 14.86
C LYS A 483 -2.18 3.47 14.52
N CYS A 484 -2.52 3.06 13.31
CA CYS A 484 -3.92 2.86 12.89
C CYS A 484 -4.61 1.76 13.71
N LEU A 485 -3.94 0.61 13.90
CA LEU A 485 -4.50 -0.50 14.67
C LEU A 485 -4.70 -0.11 16.15
N ASN A 486 -3.71 0.57 16.77
CA ASN A 486 -3.80 1.08 18.14
C ASN A 486 -4.95 2.06 18.34
N ALA A 487 -5.08 3.01 17.41
CA ALA A 487 -6.14 4.01 17.45
C ALA A 487 -7.53 3.36 17.36
N TYR A 488 -7.72 2.42 16.42
CA TYR A 488 -9.00 1.73 16.27
C TYR A 488 -9.34 0.86 17.48
N ALA A 489 -8.34 0.19 18.07
CA ALA A 489 -8.51 -0.62 19.28
C ALA A 489 -8.72 0.21 20.56
N GLY A 490 -8.58 1.54 20.50
CA GLY A 490 -8.76 2.44 21.64
C GLY A 490 -7.64 2.37 22.69
N VAL A 491 -6.42 2.00 22.28
CA VAL A 491 -5.26 1.93 23.19
C VAL A 491 -4.67 3.34 23.34
N GLU A 492 -4.55 3.82 24.59
CA GLU A 492 -4.00 5.16 24.88
C GLU A 492 -2.55 5.31 24.40
N TYR A 493 -2.27 6.41 23.72
CA TYR A 493 -0.92 6.83 23.35
C TYR A 493 -0.24 7.48 24.56
N GLN A 494 0.83 6.86 25.07
CA GLN A 494 1.91 7.67 25.64
C GLN A 494 2.69 8.23 24.45
N THR A 495 2.46 9.50 24.12
CA THR A 495 3.38 10.24 23.26
C THR A 495 4.74 10.20 23.94
N ALA A 496 5.68 9.43 23.39
CA ALA A 496 7.08 9.61 23.72
C ALA A 496 7.37 11.09 23.50
N ALA A 497 7.79 11.80 24.55
CA ALA A 497 8.23 13.18 24.42
C ALA A 497 9.24 13.21 23.26
N PRO A 498 9.11 14.13 22.29
CA PRO A 498 10.10 14.23 21.23
C PRO A 498 11.46 14.34 21.90
N ALA A 499 12.35 13.39 21.61
CA ALA A 499 13.71 13.45 22.13
C ALA A 499 14.23 14.85 21.76
N ALA A 500 14.46 15.67 22.78
CA ALA A 500 14.98 17.02 22.60
C ALA A 500 16.43 16.89 22.12
N CYS A 501 16.62 16.72 20.81
CA CYS A 501 17.95 16.78 20.22
C CYS A 501 18.26 18.26 19.94
N GLY A 502 18.79 18.92 20.96
CA GLY A 502 19.41 20.22 20.81
C GLY A 502 20.69 20.10 19.97
N GLY A 503 20.79 20.94 18.94
CA GLY A 503 22.07 21.41 18.40
C GLY A 503 22.67 20.64 17.22
N THR A 504 22.29 21.01 16.00
CA THR A 504 23.16 21.02 14.80
C THR A 504 22.51 21.74 13.60
N LEU A 505 21.18 21.93 13.59
CA LEU A 505 20.47 22.58 12.47
C LEU A 505 20.46 24.13 12.47
N SER A 506 20.91 24.78 13.55
CA SER A 506 21.03 26.25 13.58
C SER A 506 22.24 26.78 12.79
N ALA A 507 23.18 25.92 12.41
CA ALA A 507 24.35 26.29 11.60
C ALA A 507 24.00 26.38 10.09
N LEU A 508 23.16 25.48 9.56
CA LEU A 508 22.75 25.52 8.14
C LEU A 508 21.75 26.65 7.83
N GLY A 509 20.98 27.11 8.81
CA GLY A 509 19.99 28.18 8.60
C GLY A 509 20.60 29.55 8.24
N ARG A 510 21.87 29.78 8.56
CA ARG A 510 22.58 31.04 8.20
C ARG A 510 23.06 31.04 6.74
N ASP A 511 23.48 29.91 6.22
CA ASP A 511 23.97 29.81 4.83
C ASP A 511 22.83 29.86 3.81
N THR A 512 21.65 29.35 4.16
CA THR A 512 20.45 29.46 3.32
C THR A 512 19.89 30.89 3.24
N ALA A 513 20.09 31.71 4.28
CA ALA A 513 19.65 33.10 4.28
C ALA A 513 20.54 33.98 3.38
N LEU A 514 21.84 33.67 3.29
CA LEU A 514 22.77 34.32 2.35
C LEU A 514 22.52 33.91 0.90
N LEU A 515 22.19 32.63 0.66
CA LEU A 515 21.79 32.13 -0.67
C LEU A 515 20.49 32.79 -1.18
N LEU A 516 19.55 33.10 -0.28
CA LEU A 516 18.30 33.79 -0.62
C LEU A 516 18.52 35.30 -0.86
N SER A 517 19.46 35.95 -0.17
CA SER A 517 19.78 37.36 -0.47
C SER A 517 20.41 37.54 -1.84
N ASP A 518 21.27 36.61 -2.26
CA ASP A 518 21.91 36.65 -3.58
C ASP A 518 20.92 36.36 -4.73
N LEU A 519 19.87 35.56 -4.47
CA LEU A 519 18.83 35.29 -5.47
C LEU A 519 17.89 36.49 -5.72
N THR A 520 17.81 37.43 -4.77
CA THR A 520 17.00 38.65 -4.93
C THR A 520 17.68 39.76 -5.74
N GLN A 521 18.98 39.61 -6.06
CA GLN A 521 19.72 40.51 -6.93
C GLN A 521 20.22 39.79 -8.20
N GLY A 522 19.39 39.83 -9.25
CA GLY A 522 19.87 39.75 -10.63
C GLY A 522 19.75 38.38 -11.30
N ALA A 523 18.63 38.15 -11.98
CA ALA A 523 18.52 37.13 -13.01
C ALA A 523 19.37 37.54 -14.23
N SER A 524 20.63 37.09 -14.32
CA SER A 524 21.42 36.93 -15.57
C SER A 524 22.80 36.27 -15.44
N ASN A 525 23.30 35.89 -14.25
CA ASN A 525 24.68 35.35 -14.12
C ASN A 525 24.79 33.85 -13.79
N TRP A 526 23.68 33.10 -13.72
CA TRP A 526 23.70 31.69 -13.30
C TRP A 526 24.43 30.75 -14.28
N ILE A 527 24.52 31.13 -15.57
CA ILE A 527 25.11 30.29 -16.63
C ILE A 527 26.66 30.37 -16.68
N GLN A 528 27.28 31.41 -16.09
CA GLN A 528 28.75 31.57 -16.13
C GLN A 528 29.50 30.88 -14.98
N SER A 529 28.83 30.51 -13.88
CA SER A 529 29.52 29.79 -12.77
C SER A 529 29.82 28.31 -13.07
N PHE A 530 29.29 27.78 -14.18
CA PHE A 530 29.52 26.41 -14.64
C PHE A 530 30.76 26.24 -15.52
N LEU A 531 31.53 27.31 -15.79
CA LEU A 531 32.65 27.27 -16.74
C LEU A 531 34.06 27.52 -16.17
N ASP A 532 34.24 27.61 -14.85
CA ASP A 532 35.59 27.76 -14.25
C ASP A 532 36.12 26.45 -13.62
N PRO A 533 37.21 25.83 -14.15
CA PRO A 533 37.73 24.54 -13.68
C PRO A 533 38.71 24.63 -12.48
N THR A 534 38.64 25.65 -11.62
CA THR A 534 39.66 25.85 -10.58
C THR A 534 39.08 26.34 -9.25
N ARG A 535 38.42 25.46 -8.51
CA ARG A 535 38.33 25.58 -7.04
C ARG A 535 38.46 24.21 -6.37
N SER A 536 39.71 23.87 -6.05
CA SER A 536 40.05 22.90 -5.04
C SER A 536 39.57 23.40 -3.68
N THR A 537 38.70 22.65 -3.00
CA THR A 537 38.42 22.85 -1.57
C THR A 537 38.79 21.57 -0.83
N GLN A 538 39.90 21.66 -0.10
CA GLN A 538 40.27 20.71 0.94
C GLN A 538 39.19 20.75 2.02
N SER A 539 38.48 19.63 2.20
CA SER A 539 37.67 19.39 3.39
C SER A 539 38.47 18.46 4.32
N THR A 540 38.99 19.04 5.40
CA THR A 540 39.64 18.31 6.49
C THR A 540 38.57 17.59 7.31
N ARG A 541 38.40 16.27 7.07
CA ARG A 541 37.66 15.37 7.97
C ARG A 541 38.33 15.36 9.36
N ARG A 542 37.62 15.80 10.40
CA ARG A 542 37.95 15.44 11.80
C ARG A 542 37.39 14.04 12.10
N PRO A 543 38.09 13.22 12.90
CA PRO A 543 37.63 11.89 13.26
C PRO A 543 36.38 11.98 14.15
N SER A 544 35.36 11.20 13.82
CA SER A 544 34.17 10.99 14.62
C SER A 544 34.54 10.34 15.96
N GLN A 545 34.17 10.99 17.07
CA GLN A 545 34.14 10.32 18.36
C GLN A 545 33.01 9.30 18.33
N ALA A 546 33.35 8.04 18.57
CA ALA A 546 32.41 6.94 18.70
C ALA A 546 31.36 7.27 19.77
N ALA A 547 30.09 7.22 19.39
CA ALA A 547 28.98 7.26 20.34
C ALA A 547 29.11 6.08 21.32
N SER A 548 28.85 6.35 22.60
CA SER A 548 28.88 5.34 23.66
C SER A 548 27.88 4.21 23.36
N PRO A 549 28.20 2.94 23.68
CA PRO A 549 27.27 1.85 23.44
C PRO A 549 26.03 1.99 24.35
N PRO A 550 24.86 1.47 23.94
CA PRO A 550 23.63 1.58 24.72
C PRO A 550 23.75 0.82 26.05
N PRO A 551 22.95 1.18 27.07
CA PRO A 551 22.93 0.42 28.33
C PRO A 551 22.55 -1.04 28.06
N ALA A 552 23.28 -1.96 28.68
CA ALA A 552 23.28 -3.41 28.48
C ALA A 552 21.92 -4.14 28.68
N ALA A 553 20.83 -3.42 28.95
CA ALA A 553 19.49 -4.00 29.11
C ALA A 553 18.72 -4.17 27.78
N ALA A 554 19.20 -3.61 26.67
CA ALA A 554 18.59 -3.78 25.33
C ALA A 554 19.20 -4.93 24.50
N ALA A 555 20.24 -5.59 25.03
CA ALA A 555 21.08 -6.54 24.29
C ALA A 555 20.71 -8.03 24.50
N ALA A 556 19.60 -8.34 25.18
CA ALA A 556 19.20 -9.70 25.49
C ALA A 556 17.87 -10.05 24.81
N CYS A 557 17.95 -10.72 23.64
CA CYS A 557 16.90 -11.38 22.81
C CYS A 557 16.74 -10.81 21.40
N LEU A 558 17.80 -10.85 20.59
CA LEU A 558 17.69 -10.67 19.13
C LEU A 558 17.68 -12.05 18.46
N ILE A 559 17.03 -12.16 17.30
CA ILE A 559 16.95 -13.41 16.54
C ILE A 559 18.35 -13.79 16.05
N ASP A 560 18.77 -15.05 16.26
CA ASP A 560 20.09 -15.51 15.84
C ASP A 560 20.22 -15.55 14.32
N TYR A 561 21.14 -14.75 13.78
CA TYR A 561 21.56 -14.75 12.38
C TYR A 561 22.73 -15.72 12.13
N PRO A 562 22.95 -16.17 10.88
CA PRO A 562 24.10 -17.01 10.54
C PRO A 562 25.44 -16.34 10.86
N GLU A 563 26.44 -17.13 11.22
CA GLU A 563 27.78 -16.64 11.56
C GLU A 563 28.35 -15.74 10.45
N GLY A 564 28.85 -14.56 10.84
CA GLY A 564 29.40 -13.57 9.91
C GLY A 564 28.36 -12.68 9.21
N PHE A 565 27.08 -12.79 9.53
CA PHE A 565 26.03 -11.91 9.00
C PHE A 565 25.26 -11.21 10.12
N GLU A 566 25.17 -9.88 10.03
CA GLU A 566 24.32 -9.06 10.88
C GLU A 566 23.49 -8.11 9.99
N PRO A 567 22.19 -7.90 10.29
CA PRO A 567 21.39 -6.89 9.60
C PRO A 567 21.91 -5.48 9.89
N LEU A 568 21.67 -4.57 8.95
CA LEU A 568 21.88 -3.15 9.18
C LEU A 568 20.85 -2.65 10.21
N ARG A 569 21.33 -1.86 11.17
CA ARG A 569 20.51 -1.33 12.27
C ARG A 569 20.14 0.12 12.00
N SER A 570 18.90 0.47 12.35
CA SER A 570 18.39 1.83 12.28
C SER A 570 19.05 2.69 13.36
N GLU A 571 19.41 3.92 13.01
CA GLU A 571 19.84 4.95 13.99
C GLU A 571 18.66 5.46 14.83
N TRP A 572 17.45 5.31 14.31
CA TRP A 572 16.21 5.66 14.97
C TRP A 572 15.59 4.39 15.56
N LEU A 573 15.37 4.34 16.87
CA LEU A 573 14.66 3.22 17.50
C LEU A 573 13.20 3.61 17.71
N SER A 574 12.30 2.88 17.07
CA SER A 574 10.86 3.00 17.33
C SER A 574 10.43 2.06 18.46
N VAL A 575 9.88 2.59 19.55
CA VAL A 575 9.16 1.76 20.52
C VAL A 575 7.78 1.47 19.95
N ILE A 576 7.62 0.30 19.33
CA ILE A 576 6.30 -0.18 18.92
C ILE A 576 5.64 -0.79 20.15
N GLN A 577 4.68 -0.07 20.71
CA GLN A 577 3.89 -0.58 21.82
C GLN A 577 3.05 -1.77 21.34
N ARG A 578 3.26 -2.92 21.99
CA ARG A 578 2.48 -4.13 21.70
C ARG A 578 1.00 -3.89 21.97
N LEU A 579 0.16 -4.25 21.00
CA LEU A 579 -1.28 -4.39 21.16
C LEU A 579 -1.58 -5.54 22.12
N SER A 580 -1.67 -5.24 23.41
CA SER A 580 -2.03 -6.23 24.45
C SER A 580 -3.52 -6.14 24.84
N SER A 581 -4.29 -5.27 24.19
CA SER A 581 -5.70 -5.06 24.50
C SER A 581 -6.54 -6.27 24.05
N PRO A 582 -7.35 -6.89 24.93
CA PRO A 582 -8.25 -7.98 24.54
C PRO A 582 -9.21 -7.62 23.39
N VAL A 583 -9.46 -6.31 23.18
CA VAL A 583 -10.33 -5.79 22.11
C VAL A 583 -9.86 -6.24 20.73
N VAL A 584 -8.55 -6.38 20.49
CA VAL A 584 -8.02 -6.79 19.17
C VAL A 584 -8.43 -8.21 18.78
N ARG A 585 -8.74 -9.06 19.77
CA ARG A 585 -9.24 -10.43 19.56
C ARG A 585 -10.76 -10.49 19.39
N ASN A 586 -11.47 -9.37 19.52
CA ASN A 586 -12.91 -9.34 19.29
C ASN A 586 -13.19 -9.68 17.80
N PRO A 587 -14.08 -10.63 17.49
CA PRO A 587 -14.45 -10.98 16.11
C PRO A 587 -14.95 -9.81 15.24
N PHE A 588 -15.53 -8.77 15.87
CA PHE A 588 -15.99 -7.57 15.19
C PHE A 588 -14.88 -6.52 14.99
N VAL A 589 -13.69 -6.77 15.52
CA VAL A 589 -12.47 -6.03 15.25
C VAL A 589 -11.62 -6.83 14.27
N SER A 590 -11.31 -8.09 14.59
CA SER A 590 -10.54 -9.02 13.77
C SER A 590 -11.43 -10.16 13.27
N PRO A 591 -12.14 -10.01 12.14
CA PRO A 591 -13.01 -11.05 11.60
C PRO A 591 -12.26 -12.35 11.26
N LEU A 592 -10.93 -12.31 11.07
CA LEU A 592 -10.12 -13.52 10.95
C LEU A 592 -10.23 -14.43 12.17
N LEU A 593 -10.53 -13.89 13.35
CA LEU A 593 -10.66 -14.63 14.61
C LEU A 593 -12.12 -14.99 14.94
N ALA A 594 -13.06 -14.74 14.03
CA ALA A 594 -14.48 -15.00 14.28
C ALA A 594 -14.76 -16.50 14.49
N PRO A 595 -15.72 -16.86 15.36
CA PRO A 595 -16.17 -18.25 15.50
C PRO A 595 -16.85 -18.74 14.22
N ASP A 596 -16.69 -20.02 13.91
CA ASP A 596 -17.21 -20.63 12.68
C ASP A 596 -18.73 -20.44 12.51
N ALA A 597 -19.49 -20.34 13.60
CA ALA A 597 -20.92 -20.07 13.55
C ALA A 597 -21.26 -18.72 12.90
N LEU A 598 -20.45 -17.67 13.14
CA LEU A 598 -20.63 -16.38 12.49
C LEU A 598 -20.15 -16.41 11.04
N LEU A 599 -19.04 -17.10 10.77
CA LEU A 599 -18.52 -17.25 9.41
C LEU A 599 -19.53 -17.96 8.51
N LYS A 600 -20.17 -19.03 9.01
CA LYS A 600 -21.17 -19.81 8.27
C LYS A 600 -22.42 -19.03 7.84
N GLY A 601 -22.68 -17.88 8.45
CA GLY A 601 -23.80 -17.01 8.06
C GLY A 601 -23.42 -15.93 7.05
N LEU A 602 -22.13 -15.77 6.73
CA LEU A 602 -21.69 -14.72 5.81
C LEU A 602 -22.23 -14.99 4.39
N PRO A 603 -22.50 -13.93 3.61
CA PRO A 603 -22.78 -14.08 2.19
C PRO A 603 -21.48 -14.39 1.43
N PRO A 604 -21.54 -14.69 0.11
CA PRO A 604 -20.35 -14.86 -0.71
C PRO A 604 -19.36 -13.71 -0.53
N VAL A 605 -18.10 -14.06 -0.21
CA VAL A 605 -17.03 -13.08 0.05
C VAL A 605 -16.04 -13.08 -1.10
N HIS A 606 -15.93 -11.94 -1.77
CA HIS A 606 -14.95 -11.73 -2.84
C HIS A 606 -13.84 -10.82 -2.35
N ILE A 607 -12.61 -11.33 -2.29
CA ILE A 607 -11.43 -10.61 -1.84
C ILE A 607 -10.53 -10.32 -3.04
N VAL A 608 -10.15 -9.05 -3.24
CA VAL A 608 -9.16 -8.66 -4.24
C VAL A 608 -7.99 -7.98 -3.54
N THR A 609 -6.86 -8.67 -3.44
CA THR A 609 -5.67 -8.20 -2.71
C THR A 609 -4.46 -8.13 -3.64
N SER A 610 -3.33 -7.57 -3.18
CA SER A 610 -2.10 -7.50 -3.96
C SER A 610 -1.00 -8.43 -3.43
N GLY A 611 -0.20 -8.96 -4.35
CA GLY A 611 0.98 -9.74 -4.04
C GLY A 611 2.09 -8.97 -3.31
N LEU A 612 2.08 -7.63 -3.33
CA LEU A 612 3.05 -6.79 -2.61
C LEU A 612 2.37 -5.99 -1.49
N ASP A 613 1.32 -6.55 -0.88
CA ASP A 613 0.59 -5.95 0.24
C ASP A 613 1.02 -6.57 1.58
N PRO A 614 1.33 -5.75 2.61
CA PRO A 614 1.55 -6.25 3.96
C PRO A 614 0.39 -7.07 4.55
N LEU A 615 -0.85 -6.85 4.10
CA LEU A 615 -2.06 -7.54 4.53
C LEU A 615 -2.44 -8.75 3.65
N LEU A 616 -1.54 -9.20 2.78
CA LEU A 616 -1.79 -10.36 1.90
C LEU A 616 -2.11 -11.63 2.72
N ASP A 617 -1.31 -11.93 3.74
CA ASP A 617 -1.48 -13.17 4.50
C ASP A 617 -2.78 -13.19 5.31
N ASP A 618 -3.24 -12.02 5.82
CA ASP A 618 -4.56 -11.85 6.41
C ASP A 618 -5.66 -12.36 5.45
N SER A 619 -5.60 -11.91 4.20
CA SER A 619 -6.59 -12.24 3.16
C SER A 619 -6.57 -13.73 2.80
N VAL A 620 -5.37 -14.32 2.69
CA VAL A 620 -5.19 -15.74 2.39
C VAL A 620 -5.74 -16.60 3.52
N MET A 621 -5.39 -16.27 4.77
CA MET A 621 -5.84 -17.02 5.94
C MET A 621 -7.34 -16.87 6.19
N PHE A 622 -7.91 -15.68 5.97
CA PHE A 622 -9.35 -15.48 6.06
C PHE A 622 -10.10 -16.28 4.99
N GLY A 623 -9.60 -16.27 3.74
CA GLY A 623 -10.15 -17.07 2.66
C GLY A 623 -10.13 -18.57 2.96
N ARG A 624 -9.05 -19.07 3.58
CA ARG A 624 -8.95 -20.47 4.02
C ARG A 624 -9.97 -20.80 5.10
N ARG A 625 -10.16 -19.93 6.09
CA ARG A 625 -11.19 -20.12 7.14
C ARG A 625 -12.60 -20.17 6.57
N LEU A 626 -12.94 -19.26 5.65
CA LEU A 626 -14.23 -19.28 4.97
C LEU A 626 -14.43 -20.58 4.18
N ARG A 627 -13.43 -21.00 3.40
CA ARG A 627 -13.51 -22.25 2.64
C ARG A 627 -13.65 -23.49 3.54
N ALA A 628 -12.90 -23.55 4.64
CA ALA A 628 -12.97 -24.65 5.60
C ALA A 628 -14.35 -24.77 6.27
N THR A 629 -15.07 -23.65 6.40
CA THR A 629 -16.44 -23.61 6.94
C THR A 629 -17.52 -23.81 5.88
N GLY A 630 -17.14 -24.05 4.62
CA GLY A 630 -18.06 -24.27 3.48
C GLY A 630 -18.63 -22.98 2.89
N GLN A 631 -18.09 -21.82 3.25
CA GLN A 631 -18.57 -20.53 2.75
C GLN A 631 -18.01 -20.18 1.38
N PRO A 632 -18.83 -19.66 0.44
CA PRO A 632 -18.37 -19.21 -0.85
C PRO A 632 -17.36 -18.07 -0.71
N VAL A 633 -16.14 -18.28 -1.17
CA VAL A 633 -15.08 -17.28 -1.15
C VAL A 633 -14.28 -17.32 -2.44
N SER A 634 -14.02 -16.15 -3.01
CA SER A 634 -13.04 -15.98 -4.09
C SER A 634 -11.92 -15.05 -3.63
N LEU A 635 -10.67 -15.40 -3.92
CA LEU A 635 -9.52 -14.54 -3.67
C LEU A 635 -8.78 -14.32 -4.99
N THR A 636 -8.64 -13.06 -5.36
CA THR A 636 -7.83 -12.61 -6.51
C THR A 636 -6.61 -11.88 -5.97
N VAL A 637 -5.43 -12.40 -6.29
CA VAL A 637 -4.15 -11.75 -5.93
C VAL A 637 -3.59 -11.06 -7.16
N VAL A 638 -3.65 -9.73 -7.20
CA VAL A 638 -3.10 -8.95 -8.31
C VAL A 638 -1.59 -8.79 -8.16
N PRO A 639 -0.81 -8.90 -9.24
CA PRO A 639 0.65 -8.78 -9.16
C PRO A 639 1.10 -7.31 -9.10
N ASP A 640 2.19 -7.05 -8.39
CA ASP A 640 3.02 -5.83 -8.54
C ASP A 640 2.35 -4.50 -8.18
N LEU A 641 1.33 -4.52 -7.32
CA LEU A 641 0.68 -3.29 -6.83
C LEU A 641 0.91 -3.09 -5.32
N PRO A 642 1.00 -1.84 -4.84
CA PRO A 642 1.03 -1.58 -3.41
C PRO A 642 -0.36 -1.74 -2.77
N HIS A 643 -0.42 -1.66 -1.45
CA HIS A 643 -1.67 -1.44 -0.72
C HIS A 643 -2.39 -0.18 -1.24
N GLY A 644 -3.74 -0.16 -1.24
CA GLY A 644 -4.50 1.02 -1.66
C GLY A 644 -4.60 1.22 -3.18
N PHE A 645 -4.41 0.17 -3.99
CA PHE A 645 -4.36 0.28 -5.46
C PHE A 645 -5.63 0.84 -6.12
N LEU A 646 -6.80 0.83 -5.46
CA LEU A 646 -8.05 1.35 -6.03
C LEU A 646 -8.00 2.88 -6.19
N SER A 647 -7.38 3.55 -5.22
CA SER A 647 -7.13 5.00 -5.26
C SER A 647 -6.13 5.39 -6.35
N LEU A 648 -5.38 4.40 -6.87
CA LEU A 648 -4.41 4.56 -7.95
C LEU A 648 -4.95 4.17 -9.33
N SER A 649 -6.25 3.83 -9.44
CA SER A 649 -6.87 3.23 -10.63
C SER A 649 -6.67 3.98 -11.96
N GLN A 650 -6.35 5.28 -11.91
CA GLN A 650 -6.12 6.13 -13.10
C GLN A 650 -4.64 6.28 -13.48
N LEU A 651 -3.71 5.75 -12.67
CA LEU A 651 -2.27 5.98 -12.84
C LEU A 651 -1.58 4.97 -13.76
N ALA A 652 -2.01 3.70 -13.71
CA ALA A 652 -1.37 2.62 -14.44
C ALA A 652 -2.38 1.59 -14.97
N LYS A 653 -2.01 0.87 -16.04
CA LYS A 653 -2.86 -0.18 -16.62
C LYS A 653 -3.09 -1.33 -15.64
N GLU A 654 -2.09 -1.61 -14.82
CA GLU A 654 -2.10 -2.64 -13.79
C GLU A 654 -3.12 -2.30 -12.69
N THR A 655 -3.18 -1.04 -12.25
CA THR A 655 -4.17 -0.57 -11.26
C THR A 655 -5.58 -0.52 -11.85
N GLU A 656 -5.71 -0.24 -13.14
CA GLU A 656 -6.98 -0.32 -13.86
C GLU A 656 -7.48 -1.77 -13.95
N ALA A 657 -6.61 -2.72 -14.29
CA ALA A 657 -6.94 -4.15 -14.32
C ALA A 657 -7.37 -4.67 -12.94
N ALA A 658 -6.69 -4.25 -11.88
CA ALA A 658 -7.08 -4.59 -10.51
C ALA A 658 -8.46 -4.00 -10.13
N THR A 659 -8.75 -2.77 -10.57
CA THR A 659 -10.08 -2.15 -10.39
C THR A 659 -11.16 -2.89 -11.17
N ALA A 660 -10.84 -3.34 -12.39
CA ALA A 660 -11.74 -4.16 -13.20
C ALA A 660 -12.05 -5.51 -12.53
N ALA A 661 -11.06 -6.14 -11.89
CA ALA A 661 -11.27 -7.35 -11.11
C ALA A 661 -12.25 -7.14 -9.95
N CYS A 662 -12.14 -6.02 -9.21
CA CYS A 662 -13.12 -5.66 -8.18
C CYS A 662 -14.53 -5.47 -8.76
N MET A 663 -14.65 -4.78 -9.90
CA MET A 663 -15.94 -4.59 -10.58
C MET A 663 -16.55 -5.90 -11.09
N ALA A 664 -15.74 -6.83 -11.59
CA ALA A 664 -16.22 -8.15 -12.00
C ALA A 664 -16.84 -8.90 -10.83
N ARG A 665 -16.22 -8.86 -9.64
CA ARG A 665 -16.80 -9.47 -8.42
C ARG A 665 -18.11 -8.80 -8.01
N MET A 666 -18.20 -7.46 -8.10
CA MET A 666 -19.47 -6.77 -7.84
C MET A 666 -20.56 -7.14 -8.85
N ARG A 667 -20.23 -7.33 -10.14
CA ARG A 667 -21.20 -7.81 -11.14
C ARG A 667 -21.72 -9.20 -10.81
N GLU A 668 -20.86 -10.10 -10.34
CA GLU A 668 -21.27 -11.44 -9.88
C GLU A 668 -22.27 -11.36 -8.72
N VAL A 669 -21.98 -10.56 -7.69
CA VAL A 669 -22.88 -10.35 -6.53
C VAL A 669 -24.23 -9.78 -6.97
N LEU A 670 -24.20 -8.76 -7.84
CA LEU A 670 -25.38 -8.04 -8.29
C LEU A 670 -26.13 -8.77 -9.44
N ARG A 671 -25.57 -9.87 -9.96
CA ARG A 671 -26.09 -10.64 -11.11
C ARG A 671 -26.33 -9.77 -12.34
N LEU A 672 -25.40 -8.87 -12.61
CA LEU A 672 -25.43 -8.00 -13.78
C LEU A 672 -24.91 -8.78 -14.99
N GLU A 673 -25.54 -8.60 -16.15
CA GLU A 673 -25.02 -9.16 -17.41
C GLU A 673 -23.64 -8.55 -17.72
N GLU A 674 -22.75 -9.37 -18.29
CA GLU A 674 -21.51 -8.86 -18.88
C GLU A 674 -21.88 -7.79 -19.93
N PRO A 675 -21.21 -6.62 -19.93
CA PRO A 675 -21.47 -5.65 -20.98
C PRO A 675 -21.26 -6.32 -22.33
N ALA A 676 -22.25 -6.26 -23.22
CA ALA A 676 -22.14 -6.77 -24.57
C ALA A 676 -20.83 -6.24 -25.15
N ALA A 677 -19.87 -7.13 -25.42
CA ALA A 677 -18.61 -6.77 -26.03
C ALA A 677 -18.94 -5.89 -27.24
N ALA A 678 -18.50 -4.64 -27.22
CA ALA A 678 -18.62 -3.77 -28.37
C ALA A 678 -18.11 -4.58 -29.57
N ALA A 679 -18.98 -4.75 -30.56
CA ALA A 679 -18.66 -5.46 -31.79
C ALA A 679 -17.54 -4.71 -32.51
N GLU A 680 -16.29 -5.00 -32.13
CA GLU A 680 -15.10 -4.62 -32.86
C GLU A 680 -14.44 -5.91 -33.39
N SER A 681 -14.36 -5.91 -34.71
CA SER A 681 -13.65 -6.80 -35.62
C SER A 681 -12.47 -7.58 -35.03
N GLU A 682 -12.59 -8.90 -35.16
CA GLU A 682 -11.56 -9.91 -35.41
C GLU A 682 -10.11 -9.70 -34.91
N GLY A 683 -9.76 -10.55 -33.94
CA GLY A 683 -8.45 -11.16 -33.75
C GLY A 683 -8.47 -12.03 -32.49
N PRO A 684 -8.24 -13.35 -32.53
CA PRO A 684 -8.52 -14.23 -31.39
C PRO A 684 -7.49 -14.00 -30.29
N VAL A 685 -7.90 -13.35 -29.20
CA VAL A 685 -7.12 -13.30 -27.96
C VAL A 685 -7.32 -14.62 -27.23
N SER A 686 -6.43 -15.58 -27.53
CA SER A 686 -6.31 -16.81 -26.75
C SER A 686 -5.79 -16.46 -25.36
N PHE A 687 -6.63 -16.71 -24.36
CA PHE A 687 -6.24 -16.72 -22.94
C PHE A 687 -5.19 -17.81 -22.72
N VAL A 688 -3.93 -17.42 -22.49
CA VAL A 688 -2.92 -18.29 -21.88
C VAL A 688 -2.17 -17.52 -20.81
N PHE A 689 -2.56 -17.75 -19.56
CA PHE A 689 -1.70 -17.59 -18.39
C PHE A 689 -0.55 -18.59 -18.52
N THR A 690 0.66 -18.17 -18.94
CA THR A 690 1.97 -18.76 -18.59
C THR A 690 3.09 -17.85 -19.12
N ALA A 691 4.15 -17.70 -18.32
CA ALA A 691 5.33 -16.85 -18.46
C ALA A 691 5.99 -16.75 -19.85
N CYS A 692 6.61 -15.60 -20.14
CA CYS A 692 8.01 -15.55 -20.59
C CYS A 692 8.61 -14.14 -20.57
N ILE A 693 9.48 -13.90 -19.60
CA ILE A 693 10.60 -12.94 -19.71
C ILE A 693 11.52 -13.49 -20.82
N LYS A 694 11.62 -12.80 -21.96
CA LYS A 694 12.71 -13.01 -22.93
C LYS A 694 13.72 -11.88 -22.79
N ILE A 695 14.75 -12.14 -22.01
CA ILE A 695 16.03 -11.42 -22.06
C ILE A 695 16.65 -11.76 -23.41
N LYS A 696 16.93 -10.74 -24.22
CA LYS A 696 17.65 -10.88 -25.49
C LYS A 696 19.15 -10.88 -25.18
N ALA A 697 19.79 -12.04 -25.30
CA ALA A 697 21.24 -12.19 -25.33
C ALA A 697 21.62 -12.91 -26.63
N SER A 698 22.41 -12.20 -27.46
CA SER A 698 23.42 -12.66 -28.45
C SER A 698 22.94 -13.63 -29.57
N GLU A 699 23.48 -13.71 -30.79
CA GLU A 699 24.79 -13.44 -31.37
C GLU A 699 24.66 -13.11 -32.87
N THR A 700 25.67 -12.40 -33.37
CA THR A 700 26.33 -12.58 -34.67
C THR A 700 26.08 -13.92 -35.36
N ASN A 701 25.42 -13.93 -36.53
CA ASN A 701 25.95 -14.56 -37.74
C ASN A 701 25.07 -14.33 -38.99
N ARG A 702 25.75 -14.18 -40.14
CA ARG A 702 25.28 -14.28 -41.54
C ARG A 702 24.51 -13.07 -42.10
N GLY A 703 24.95 -12.37 -43.14
CA GLY A 703 25.82 -12.81 -44.24
C GLY A 703 25.05 -13.67 -45.23
N VAL A 704 24.76 -13.08 -46.39
CA VAL A 704 24.25 -13.70 -47.64
C VAL A 704 22.73 -13.94 -47.70
N LYS A 705 22.05 -12.95 -48.30
CA LYS A 705 20.78 -13.12 -49.04
C LYS A 705 21.06 -13.92 -50.31
N GLN A 706 20.32 -15.00 -50.57
CA GLN A 706 19.79 -15.30 -51.91
C GLN A 706 18.84 -16.50 -51.95
N PHE A 707 17.89 -16.40 -52.88
CA PHE A 707 16.96 -17.41 -53.41
C PHE A 707 15.54 -17.53 -52.81
N VAL A 708 14.68 -16.73 -53.44
CA VAL A 708 13.27 -16.96 -53.82
C VAL A 708 13.05 -18.36 -54.42
N GLY A 709 11.90 -18.98 -54.15
CA GLY A 709 11.31 -19.99 -55.04
C GLY A 709 10.43 -21.05 -54.37
N GLU A 710 9.12 -20.80 -54.38
CA GLU A 710 8.02 -21.76 -54.61
C GLU A 710 8.12 -23.22 -54.12
N ARG A 711 7.17 -23.68 -53.29
CA ARG A 711 6.06 -24.57 -53.71
C ARG A 711 5.24 -25.10 -52.52
N ALA A 712 3.98 -25.36 -52.86
CA ALA A 712 2.86 -25.75 -52.03
C ALA A 712 2.83 -27.22 -51.59
N ALA A 713 1.92 -27.47 -50.62
CA ALA A 713 1.21 -28.72 -50.30
C ALA A 713 1.99 -29.83 -49.56
N ALA A 714 1.73 -29.97 -48.26
CA ALA A 714 0.78 -30.95 -47.69
C ALA A 714 0.70 -30.76 -46.16
#